data_AF-A0A397IQ28-F1
#
_entry.id   AF-A0A397IQ28-F1
#
_cell.length_a   1.000
_cell.length_b   1.000
_cell.length_c   1.000
_cell.angle_alpha   90.00
_cell.angle_beta   90.00
_cell.angle_gamma   90.00
#
_symmetry.space_group_name_H-M   'P 1'
#
loop_
_entity.id
_entity.type
_entity.pdbx_description
1 polymer ?
#
loop_
_entity_poly.entity_id
_entity_poly.type
_entity_poly.pdbx_seq_one_letter_code
_entity_poly.pdbx_strand_id
1 'polypeptide(L)'
;MEQLMNLNFNSYLEWTHYLTFSKSNRQGTTPNWFKTLQQFLKSKKGQPLFGQRKEYYKEINPFLDLCSPFQTNNGIWFSQESHGHLTIGREVKKRKFDKIPTDQILVQHFLQRGINLEPTSVLLQCDKCPLNTHSNKKDNRCLMVLNKEESLQIPVKRSKISTSQSLPNQNKLRIKMPLKDIQLAHQITSENKNTSDSLEDIQVPLFQLALPSHQKSNMDSKRAFLENWFISSEQVTINNLLSIAEKIAHLNSFSVYTDGSNQDFNGCNIMGLGWVIPATNDIIHNIEFRCTMEQFPSSTKAEIMAMLTAIAVAPTNCNIEIFSDSQGAINIINNITTTSKEAKIKTNDNNMILTYAAQQIIQDLGVQISLFKVKAHSGVKFNEIADRLAQVSITSPFQDPRISINSSALNQIKTIPMWNGLVLDYSIKTVIKKFNSEIWRQKWLRQNRIRWWIHTNKAKNINWDMTWKTVHPSKISSLISSSNEASIRRFSLKLLNDELPTLSNLNKWNPSLYTTDICPFCQLEIENNIHVFTCSSQTDINPLIELKSKFIQIIIHEMANILQQELNLDSLKKKLEIYTSDFELRNQHLMEFDQICFLDIIAGIVPNSLVTLSKDILGNNKDSHLVILRSMRKFKIHLFNLWKYRCDKVIIWEKSQNIKTKDKKVGRRRFPILSTVSHDTTELRVYDDLDIEQYKGIETSYIQNNNIDYVSGDTRNSFHTAVVHAKQWLYAKFLNGVSKKGTSRFYKTN
;
A
#
# COMPACT_ATOMS: atom_id res chain seq x y z
N MET A 1 -25.26 13.95 28.70
CA MET A 1 -24.06 13.65 27.88
C MET A 1 -24.40 12.58 26.85
N GLU A 2 -24.99 11.45 27.27
CA GLU A 2 -25.51 10.39 26.38
C GLU A 2 -26.45 10.89 25.28
N GLN A 3 -27.32 11.87 25.57
CA GLN A 3 -28.19 12.51 24.57
C GLN A 3 -27.47 13.22 23.42
N LEU A 4 -26.17 13.44 23.53
CA LEU A 4 -25.35 14.17 22.55
C LEU A 4 -24.33 13.27 21.86
N MET A 5 -24.46 11.95 22.02
CA MET A 5 -23.55 10.93 21.49
C MET A 5 -24.20 10.16 20.34
N ASN A 6 -23.37 9.58 19.46
CA ASN A 6 -23.83 8.65 18.44
C ASN A 6 -24.23 7.30 19.05
N LEU A 7 -24.87 6.43 18.25
CA LEU A 7 -25.37 5.11 18.69
C LEU A 7 -24.30 4.22 19.34
N ASN A 8 -23.03 4.37 18.94
CA ASN A 8 -21.89 3.63 19.46
C ASN A 8 -21.21 4.27 20.68
N PHE A 9 -21.69 5.43 21.16
CA PHE A 9 -21.06 6.24 22.21
C PHE A 9 -19.56 6.55 21.97
N ASN A 10 -19.11 6.48 20.72
CA ASN A 10 -17.72 6.67 20.32
C ASN A 10 -17.44 8.08 19.79
N SER A 11 -18.49 8.79 19.34
CA SER A 11 -18.38 10.15 18.84
C SER A 11 -19.57 11.00 19.27
N TYR A 12 -19.39 12.32 19.31
CA TYR A 12 -20.46 13.27 19.62
C TYR A 12 -21.26 13.59 18.35
N LEU A 13 -22.55 13.84 18.52
CA LEU A 13 -23.40 14.36 17.45
C LEU A 13 -22.98 15.77 17.09
N GLU A 14 -22.92 16.10 15.81
CA GLU A 14 -22.78 17.50 15.43
C GLU A 14 -24.01 18.29 15.88
N TRP A 15 -23.83 19.57 16.20
CA TRP A 15 -24.93 20.45 16.59
C TRP A 15 -26.07 20.45 15.56
N THR A 16 -25.73 20.37 14.27
CA THR A 16 -26.71 20.26 13.19
C THR A 16 -27.50 18.94 13.21
N HIS A 17 -26.91 17.84 13.71
CA HIS A 17 -27.62 16.57 13.89
C HIS A 17 -28.63 16.68 15.03
N TYR A 18 -28.21 17.21 16.19
CA TYR A 18 -29.08 17.41 17.34
C TYR A 18 -30.28 18.32 17.03
N LEU A 19 -30.07 19.40 16.27
CA LEU A 19 -31.16 20.28 15.81
C LEU A 19 -32.18 19.57 14.90
N THR A 20 -31.80 18.46 14.26
CA THR A 20 -32.72 17.72 13.38
C THR A 20 -33.74 16.91 14.19
N PHE A 21 -33.39 16.50 15.41
CA PHE A 21 -34.24 15.67 16.27
C PHE A 21 -34.97 16.48 17.36
N SER A 22 -34.38 17.55 17.88
CA SER A 22 -34.95 18.32 19.02
C SER A 22 -36.20 19.15 18.70
N LYS A 23 -36.76 19.07 17.48
CA LYS A 23 -37.91 19.89 16.99
C LYS A 23 -37.78 21.40 17.21
N SER A 24 -36.59 21.88 17.63
CA SER A 24 -36.35 23.26 17.98
C SER A 24 -35.94 24.03 16.72
N ASN A 25 -36.80 24.95 16.29
CA ASN A 25 -36.65 25.75 15.08
C ASN A 25 -35.53 26.82 15.17
N ARG A 26 -34.46 26.55 15.91
CA ARG A 26 -33.36 27.51 16.10
C ARG A 26 -32.40 27.43 14.93
N GLN A 27 -32.65 28.25 13.90
CA GLN A 27 -31.55 28.76 13.09
C GLN A 27 -30.68 29.64 14.00
N GLY A 28 -29.50 29.16 14.38
CA GLY A 28 -28.60 29.89 15.26
C GLY A 28 -27.24 29.23 15.40
N THR A 29 -26.24 30.04 15.77
CA THR A 29 -24.87 29.60 16.05
C THR A 29 -24.83 28.54 17.14
N THR A 30 -23.91 27.57 17.02
CA THR A 30 -23.69 26.54 18.04
C THR A 30 -23.46 27.18 19.41
N PRO A 31 -24.29 26.88 20.43
CA PRO A 31 -24.17 27.45 21.77
C PRO A 31 -22.80 27.18 22.39
N ASN A 32 -22.29 28.14 23.18
CA ASN A 32 -20.99 27.98 23.84
C ASN A 32 -20.95 26.78 24.79
N TRP A 33 -22.04 26.50 25.52
CA TRP A 33 -22.12 25.31 26.38
C TRP A 33 -21.84 24.02 25.60
N PHE A 34 -22.35 23.91 24.36
CA PHE A 34 -22.14 22.75 23.51
C PHE A 34 -20.67 22.63 23.06
N LYS A 35 -20.04 23.77 22.72
CA LYS A 35 -18.61 23.82 22.38
C LYS A 35 -17.72 23.46 23.56
N THR A 36 -18.02 23.98 24.75
CA THR A 36 -17.30 23.67 25.99
C THR A 36 -17.39 22.18 26.32
N LEU A 37 -18.58 21.60 26.17
CA LEU A 37 -18.81 20.17 26.40
C LEU A 37 -18.08 19.30 25.38
N GLN A 38 -18.05 19.72 24.11
CA GLN A 38 -17.27 19.08 23.04
C GLN A 38 -15.75 19.14 23.31
N GLN A 39 -15.24 20.25 23.84
CA GLN A 39 -13.83 20.38 24.24
C GLN A 39 -13.50 19.52 25.46
N PHE A 40 -14.39 19.49 26.47
CA PHE A 40 -14.23 18.66 27.66
C PHE A 40 -14.16 17.17 27.31
N LEU A 41 -15.06 16.70 26.44
CA LEU A 41 -15.08 15.32 25.96
C LEU A 41 -13.85 14.93 25.11
N LYS A 42 -13.24 15.89 24.42
CA LYS A 42 -11.97 15.68 23.67
C LYS A 42 -10.73 15.67 24.59
N SER A 43 -10.86 16.10 25.84
CA SER A 43 -9.73 16.17 26.77
C SER A 43 -9.36 14.77 27.30
N LYS A 44 -8.10 14.61 27.73
CA LYS A 44 -7.61 13.37 28.38
C LYS A 44 -8.42 12.97 29.63
N LYS A 45 -9.12 13.92 30.27
CA LYS A 45 -9.99 13.67 31.43
C LYS A 45 -11.39 13.17 31.05
N GLY A 46 -11.85 13.42 29.83
CA GLY A 46 -13.18 13.00 29.35
C GLY A 46 -13.20 11.60 28.74
N GLN A 47 -12.09 11.12 28.16
CA GLN A 47 -12.00 9.82 27.50
C GLN A 47 -12.29 8.58 28.39
N PRO A 48 -11.92 8.55 29.69
CA PRO A 48 -12.24 7.41 30.56
C PRO A 48 -13.75 7.20 30.80
N LEU A 49 -14.58 8.24 30.62
CA LEU A 49 -16.03 8.17 30.81
C LEU A 49 -16.75 7.39 29.71
N PHE A 50 -16.10 7.13 28.56
CA PHE A 50 -16.67 6.32 27.47
C PHE A 50 -16.71 4.82 27.80
N GLY A 51 -15.77 4.33 28.62
CA GLY A 51 -15.66 2.90 28.95
C GLY A 51 -16.65 2.42 30.02
N GLN A 52 -17.10 3.31 30.90
CA GLN A 52 -17.91 2.95 32.09
C GLN A 52 -19.43 2.96 31.87
N ARG A 53 -19.93 3.31 30.67
CA ARG A 53 -21.36 3.62 30.46
C ARG A 53 -22.09 2.69 29.48
N LYS A 54 -21.66 1.44 29.36
CA LYS A 54 -22.34 0.43 28.52
C LYS A 54 -23.58 -0.20 29.16
N GLU A 55 -23.87 0.06 30.44
CA GLU A 55 -24.94 -0.62 31.17
C GLU A 55 -26.31 0.09 31.17
N TYR A 56 -26.40 1.36 30.76
CA TYR A 56 -27.66 2.13 30.75
C TYR A 56 -28.26 2.29 29.34
N TYR A 57 -28.47 1.17 28.64
CA TYR A 57 -29.28 1.17 27.42
C TYR A 57 -30.74 0.95 27.81
N LYS A 58 -31.54 2.03 27.81
CA LYS A 58 -32.94 1.99 27.31
C LYS A 58 -33.69 3.32 27.25
N GLU A 59 -33.27 4.40 27.91
CA GLU A 59 -34.20 5.56 28.07
C GLU A 59 -33.68 6.95 27.67
N ILE A 60 -32.41 7.12 27.30
CA ILE A 60 -31.81 8.49 27.26
C ILE A 60 -31.19 8.88 25.89
N ASN A 61 -31.07 7.99 24.90
CA ASN A 61 -30.49 8.32 23.58
C ASN A 61 -31.52 8.94 22.61
N PRO A 62 -31.28 10.09 21.94
CA PRO A 62 -32.20 10.67 20.95
C PRO A 62 -32.48 9.78 19.74
N PHE A 63 -31.67 8.75 19.48
CA PHE A 63 -31.91 7.75 18.44
C PHE A 63 -32.85 6.61 18.89
N LEU A 64 -33.17 6.47 20.18
CA LEU A 64 -34.23 5.53 20.62
C LEU A 64 -35.60 5.93 20.06
N ASP A 65 -35.79 7.23 19.77
CA ASP A 65 -37.01 7.78 19.19
C ASP A 65 -37.11 7.57 17.67
N LEU A 66 -36.22 6.77 17.04
CA LEU A 66 -36.30 6.41 15.61
C LEU A 66 -37.58 5.63 15.25
N CYS A 67 -38.26 5.07 16.24
CA CYS A 67 -39.58 4.45 16.10
C CYS A 67 -40.73 5.47 16.17
N SER A 68 -40.46 6.72 16.54
CA SER A 68 -41.43 7.80 16.57
C SER A 68 -41.33 8.65 15.29
N PRO A 69 -42.46 8.96 14.62
CA PRO A 69 -42.42 9.73 13.39
C PRO A 69 -41.99 11.18 13.65
N PHE A 70 -40.89 11.62 13.00
CA PHE A 70 -40.38 12.99 13.10
C PHE A 70 -40.49 13.74 11.76
N GLN A 71 -41.08 14.94 11.72
CA GLN A 71 -41.21 15.67 10.46
C GLN A 71 -39.98 16.52 10.16
N THR A 72 -39.44 16.39 8.95
CA THR A 72 -38.45 17.35 8.41
C THR A 72 -39.09 18.24 7.35
N ASN A 73 -38.60 19.47 7.19
CA ASN A 73 -39.10 20.41 6.17
C ASN A 73 -38.99 19.90 4.72
N ASN A 74 -38.22 18.83 4.46
CA ASN A 74 -38.05 18.24 3.12
C ASN A 74 -38.87 16.96 2.92
N GLY A 75 -39.91 16.74 3.73
CA GLY A 75 -40.74 15.54 3.72
C GLY A 75 -40.21 14.44 4.63
N ILE A 76 -40.93 13.32 4.65
CA ILE A 76 -40.59 12.13 5.42
C ILE A 76 -39.74 11.22 4.53
N TRP A 77 -38.64 10.71 5.08
CA TRP A 77 -37.65 9.91 4.37
C TRP A 77 -37.41 8.61 5.11
N PHE A 78 -37.37 7.52 4.35
CA PHE A 78 -37.17 6.17 4.86
C PHE A 78 -35.92 5.55 4.25
N SER A 79 -35.30 4.67 5.02
CA SER A 79 -34.27 3.75 4.55
C SER A 79 -34.66 2.33 4.90
N GLN A 80 -34.40 1.39 3.99
CA GLN A 80 -34.55 -0.04 4.22
C GLN A 80 -33.22 -0.71 3.86
N GLU A 81 -32.71 -1.57 4.73
CA GLU A 81 -31.49 -2.34 4.47
C GLU A 81 -31.85 -3.73 3.96
N SER A 82 -31.28 -4.11 2.82
CA SER A 82 -31.43 -5.45 2.25
C SER A 82 -30.06 -5.94 1.78
N HIS A 83 -29.55 -7.04 2.36
CA HIS A 83 -28.27 -7.66 1.98
C HIS A 83 -27.09 -6.66 1.95
N GLY A 84 -27.01 -5.75 2.93
CA GLY A 84 -25.95 -4.73 3.04
C GLY A 84 -26.11 -3.50 2.12
N HIS A 85 -27.19 -3.44 1.31
CA HIS A 85 -27.52 -2.28 0.51
C HIS A 85 -28.64 -1.45 1.17
N LEU A 86 -28.40 -0.15 1.30
CA LEU A 86 -29.37 0.81 1.84
C LEU A 86 -30.22 1.39 0.71
N THR A 87 -31.50 1.06 0.69
CA THR A 87 -32.48 1.65 -0.22
C THR A 87 -33.09 2.88 0.43
N ILE A 88 -33.11 4.02 -0.26
CA ILE A 88 -33.56 5.31 0.31
C ILE A 88 -34.76 5.85 -0.47
N GLY A 89 -35.84 6.15 0.25
CA GLY A 89 -37.09 6.62 -0.32
C GLY A 89 -37.64 7.87 0.37
N ARG A 90 -38.27 8.76 -0.40
CA ARG A 90 -39.09 9.86 0.14
C ARG A 90 -40.57 9.47 0.08
N GLU A 91 -41.30 9.59 1.17
CA GLU A 91 -42.73 9.26 1.22
C GLU A 91 -43.56 10.07 0.21
N VAL A 92 -44.49 9.40 -0.47
CA VAL A 92 -45.44 10.01 -1.41
C VAL A 92 -46.86 9.77 -0.90
N LYS A 93 -47.70 10.83 -0.89
CA LYS A 93 -49.10 10.72 -0.51
C LYS A 93 -49.85 9.75 -1.44
N LYS A 94 -50.52 8.74 -0.87
CA LYS A 94 -51.34 7.75 -1.57
C LYS A 94 -52.45 8.43 -2.39
N ARG A 95 -52.65 8.06 -3.66
CA ARG A 95 -53.82 8.47 -4.45
C ARG A 95 -54.96 7.45 -4.24
N LYS A 96 -56.21 7.85 -4.46
CA LYS A 96 -57.41 6.98 -4.27
C LYS A 96 -57.38 5.64 -5.03
N PHE A 97 -56.52 5.49 -6.04
CA PHE A 97 -56.40 4.28 -6.88
C PHE A 97 -55.18 3.39 -6.55
N ASP A 98 -54.32 3.79 -5.60
CA ASP A 98 -53.16 3.00 -5.22
C ASP A 98 -53.60 1.91 -4.21
N LYS A 99 -53.83 0.68 -4.68
CA LYS A 99 -54.10 -0.50 -3.82
C LYS A 99 -52.81 -0.93 -3.10
N ILE A 100 -52.40 -0.19 -2.09
CA ILE A 100 -51.21 -0.49 -1.28
C ILE A 100 -51.64 -0.97 0.11
N PRO A 101 -51.21 -2.17 0.53
CA PRO A 101 -51.43 -2.69 1.88
C PRO A 101 -51.06 -1.71 3.01
N THR A 102 -51.67 -1.86 4.19
CA THR A 102 -51.49 -0.95 5.34
C THR A 102 -50.09 -1.04 5.98
N ASP A 103 -49.42 -2.17 5.81
CA ASP A 103 -48.05 -2.52 6.20
C ASP A 103 -46.99 -1.97 5.22
N GLN A 104 -47.41 -1.28 4.16
CA GLN A 104 -46.52 -0.83 3.09
C GLN A 104 -46.54 0.70 2.88
N ILE A 105 -45.36 1.27 2.64
CA ILE A 105 -45.13 2.71 2.42
C ILE A 105 -44.76 2.96 0.97
N LEU A 106 -45.51 3.85 0.29
CA LEU A 106 -45.16 4.30 -1.05
C LEU A 106 -44.09 5.39 -0.98
N VAL A 107 -42.96 5.16 -1.65
CA VAL A 107 -41.84 6.11 -1.66
C VAL A 107 -41.35 6.40 -3.08
N GLN A 108 -40.86 7.63 -3.29
CA GLN A 108 -40.03 7.98 -4.44
C GLN A 108 -38.58 7.59 -4.13
N HIS A 109 -37.98 6.78 -4.98
CA HIS A 109 -36.63 6.25 -4.80
C HIS A 109 -35.54 7.29 -5.14
N PHE A 110 -34.49 7.37 -4.31
CA PHE A 110 -33.32 8.22 -4.51
C PHE A 110 -32.03 7.39 -4.43
N LEU A 111 -31.09 7.69 -5.34
CA LEU A 111 -29.77 7.06 -5.38
C LEU A 111 -28.79 7.80 -4.49
N GLN A 112 -28.02 7.07 -3.70
CA GLN A 112 -26.92 7.62 -2.94
C GLN A 112 -25.66 7.75 -3.81
N ARG A 113 -25.06 8.93 -3.86
CA ARG A 113 -23.84 9.16 -4.64
C ARG A 113 -22.62 8.55 -3.94
N GLY A 114 -21.81 7.76 -4.65
CA GLY A 114 -20.49 7.32 -4.20
C GLY A 114 -19.35 8.24 -4.67
N ILE A 115 -18.29 8.37 -3.88
CA ILE A 115 -16.99 8.93 -4.29
C ILE A 115 -15.91 7.99 -3.75
N ASN A 116 -14.95 7.58 -4.59
CA ASN A 116 -13.88 6.66 -4.20
C ASN A 116 -14.38 5.37 -3.52
N LEU A 117 -15.52 4.83 -3.98
CA LEU A 117 -16.17 3.64 -3.44
C LEU A 117 -16.74 3.79 -2.01
N GLU A 118 -16.73 4.98 -1.42
CA GLU A 118 -17.45 5.25 -0.18
C GLU A 118 -18.81 5.95 -0.47
N PRO A 119 -19.90 5.49 0.18
CA PRO A 119 -21.19 6.16 0.06
C PRO A 119 -21.13 7.55 0.69
N THR A 120 -21.56 8.57 -0.06
CA THR A 120 -21.57 9.95 0.43
C THR A 120 -22.92 10.34 1.01
N SER A 121 -22.96 11.44 1.76
CA SER A 121 -24.23 11.99 2.24
C SER A 121 -25.18 12.47 1.15
N VAL A 122 -24.77 12.58 -0.13
CA VAL A 122 -25.56 13.20 -1.21
C VAL A 122 -26.56 12.24 -1.84
N LEU A 123 -27.82 12.68 -1.96
CA LEU A 123 -28.89 11.97 -2.64
C LEU A 123 -29.20 12.58 -4.02
N LEU A 124 -29.37 11.71 -5.02
CA LEU A 124 -29.77 12.04 -6.39
C LEU A 124 -31.12 11.39 -6.69
N GLN A 125 -31.93 12.00 -7.56
CA GLN A 125 -33.18 11.37 -8.01
C GLN A 125 -32.85 10.12 -8.82
N CYS A 126 -33.63 9.05 -8.62
CA CYS A 126 -33.49 7.83 -9.38
C CYS A 126 -34.27 7.91 -10.71
N ASP A 127 -33.58 7.63 -11.82
CA ASP A 127 -34.17 7.59 -13.16
C ASP A 127 -34.67 6.16 -13.48
N LYS A 128 -35.83 5.79 -12.91
CA LYS A 128 -36.58 4.54 -13.17
C LYS A 128 -35.73 3.25 -13.13
N CYS A 129 -35.13 2.95 -11.98
CA CYS A 129 -34.40 1.70 -11.77
C CYS A 129 -35.34 0.46 -11.77
N PRO A 130 -34.80 -0.77 -11.81
CA PRO A 130 -35.59 -2.01 -11.75
C PRO A 130 -36.51 -2.15 -10.53
N LEU A 131 -36.24 -1.42 -9.44
CA LEU A 131 -37.09 -1.41 -8.23
C LEU A 131 -38.37 -0.55 -8.40
N ASN A 132 -38.59 0.07 -9.57
CA ASN A 132 -39.77 0.87 -9.85
C ASN A 132 -41.01 -0.02 -10.06
N THR A 133 -41.89 -0.08 -9.07
CA THR A 133 -43.11 -0.91 -9.12
C THR A 133 -44.30 -0.20 -9.78
N HIS A 134 -44.23 1.12 -10.00
CA HIS A 134 -45.32 1.90 -10.61
C HIS A 134 -44.87 2.57 -11.91
N SER A 135 -44.72 1.77 -12.96
CA SER A 135 -44.31 2.20 -14.31
C SER A 135 -45.45 2.83 -15.11
N ASN A 136 -46.08 3.89 -14.60
CA ASN A 136 -47.08 4.62 -15.38
C ASN A 136 -46.39 5.52 -16.43
N LYS A 137 -46.79 5.45 -17.71
CA LYS A 137 -46.15 6.19 -18.82
C LYS A 137 -46.18 7.73 -18.66
N LYS A 138 -47.02 8.26 -17.76
CA LYS A 138 -47.17 9.69 -17.47
C LYS A 138 -46.43 10.19 -16.21
N ASP A 139 -45.86 9.31 -15.37
CA ASP A 139 -45.09 9.71 -14.19
C ASP A 139 -43.59 9.53 -14.46
N ASN A 140 -42.82 10.60 -14.28
CA ASN A 140 -41.37 10.59 -14.47
C ASN A 140 -40.62 10.16 -13.20
N ARG A 141 -41.31 9.93 -12.08
CA ARG A 141 -40.69 9.52 -10.81
C ARG A 141 -40.47 8.00 -10.77
N CYS A 142 -39.37 7.57 -10.15
CA CYS A 142 -39.18 6.19 -9.74
C CYS A 142 -39.92 5.95 -8.42
N LEU A 143 -41.01 5.18 -8.45
CA LEU A 143 -41.84 4.91 -7.28
C LEU A 143 -41.70 3.44 -6.88
N MET A 144 -41.49 3.19 -5.60
CA MET A 144 -41.38 1.84 -5.06
C MET A 144 -42.11 1.74 -3.72
N VAL A 145 -42.29 0.51 -3.27
CA VAL A 145 -42.95 0.22 -2.00
C VAL A 145 -41.93 -0.34 -1.02
N LEU A 146 -41.90 0.21 0.19
CA LEU A 146 -41.07 -0.28 1.30
C LEU A 146 -41.95 -0.93 2.37
N ASN A 147 -41.42 -1.95 3.04
CA ASN A 147 -42.08 -2.57 4.18
C ASN A 147 -41.97 -1.62 5.40
N LYS A 148 -43.10 -1.22 5.98
CA LYS A 148 -43.16 -0.27 7.10
C LYS A 148 -42.38 -0.78 8.32
N GLU A 149 -42.36 -2.08 8.56
CA GLU A 149 -41.68 -2.66 9.72
C GLU A 149 -40.17 -2.77 9.55
N GLU A 150 -39.68 -2.85 8.32
CA GLU A 150 -38.23 -2.93 8.00
C GLU A 150 -37.65 -1.56 7.61
N SER A 151 -38.50 -0.53 7.60
CA SER A 151 -38.12 0.82 7.21
C SER A 151 -37.80 1.69 8.41
N LEU A 152 -36.61 2.26 8.41
CA LEU A 152 -36.17 3.24 9.39
C LEU A 152 -36.35 4.66 8.84
N GLN A 153 -36.94 5.55 9.63
CA GLN A 153 -37.02 6.95 9.25
C GLN A 153 -35.64 7.64 9.38
N ILE A 154 -35.20 8.35 8.33
CA ILE A 154 -33.88 9.02 8.29
C ILE A 154 -33.97 10.54 8.11
N PRO A 155 -33.06 11.32 8.72
CA PRO A 155 -33.05 12.77 8.55
C PRO A 155 -32.37 13.20 7.23
N VAL A 156 -33.11 13.88 6.35
CA VAL A 156 -32.59 14.38 5.06
C VAL A 156 -32.88 15.88 4.90
N LYS A 157 -31.86 16.68 4.58
CA LYS A 157 -31.99 18.13 4.36
C LYS A 157 -31.06 18.67 3.27
N ARG A 158 -31.51 19.71 2.55
CA ARG A 158 -30.61 20.50 1.70
C ARG A 158 -29.56 21.23 2.54
N SER A 159 -28.28 20.99 2.28
CA SER A 159 -27.17 21.53 3.08
C SER A 159 -25.88 21.67 2.27
N LYS A 160 -25.05 22.66 2.66
CA LYS A 160 -23.65 22.83 2.21
C LYS A 160 -22.66 22.00 3.03
N ILE A 161 -22.99 21.72 4.29
CA ILE A 161 -22.19 20.94 5.24
C ILE A 161 -22.43 19.44 5.02
N SER A 162 -21.35 18.68 4.84
CA SER A 162 -21.33 17.24 4.60
C SER A 162 -21.07 16.48 5.90
N THR A 163 -21.79 15.37 6.10
CA THR A 163 -21.61 14.42 7.21
C THR A 163 -20.67 13.26 6.85
N SER A 164 -20.17 13.24 5.61
CA SER A 164 -19.19 12.29 5.06
C SER A 164 -18.00 13.06 4.45
N GLN A 165 -16.93 12.38 4.02
CA GLN A 165 -15.72 12.98 3.39
C GLN A 165 -15.96 13.59 1.98
N SER A 166 -17.17 14.09 1.68
CA SER A 166 -17.48 14.76 0.40
C SER A 166 -17.15 16.25 0.44
N LEU A 167 -16.72 16.82 -0.69
CA LEU A 167 -16.42 18.25 -0.87
C LEU A 167 -17.51 19.13 -0.22
N PRO A 168 -17.22 19.86 0.87
CA PRO A 168 -18.10 20.91 1.37
C PRO A 168 -18.08 22.04 0.32
N ASN A 169 -19.26 22.58 -0.05
CA ASN A 169 -19.48 23.87 -0.76
C ASN A 169 -20.64 23.86 -1.77
N GLN A 170 -21.31 22.74 -2.03
CA GLN A 170 -22.52 22.71 -2.88
C GLN A 170 -23.76 22.36 -2.06
N ASN A 171 -24.82 23.19 -2.19
CA ASN A 171 -26.11 22.98 -1.54
C ASN A 171 -26.85 21.82 -2.24
N LYS A 172 -26.80 20.63 -1.64
CA LYS A 172 -27.41 19.41 -2.17
C LYS A 172 -28.30 18.76 -1.13
N LEU A 173 -29.23 17.91 -1.58
CA LEU A 173 -30.02 17.07 -0.69
C LEU A 173 -29.11 16.04 -0.03
N ARG A 174 -29.01 16.07 1.30
CA ARG A 174 -28.04 15.28 2.04
C ARG A 174 -28.65 14.58 3.25
N ILE A 175 -28.18 13.37 3.52
CA ILE A 175 -28.46 12.62 4.76
C ILE A 175 -27.71 13.30 5.92
N LYS A 176 -28.43 13.58 7.01
CA LYS A 176 -27.93 14.24 8.22
C LYS A 176 -27.64 13.28 9.37
N MET A 177 -27.45 12.01 9.03
CA MET A 177 -27.02 10.95 9.93
C MET A 177 -25.79 10.28 9.32
N PRO A 178 -24.72 10.00 10.09
CA PRO A 178 -23.61 9.20 9.60
C PRO A 178 -24.09 7.83 9.13
N LEU A 179 -23.57 7.36 8.00
CA LEU A 179 -24.07 6.12 7.38
C LEU A 179 -23.87 4.88 8.25
N LYS A 180 -22.75 4.83 8.97
CA LYS A 180 -22.46 3.77 9.94
C LYS A 180 -23.50 3.71 11.05
N ASP A 181 -24.07 4.86 11.44
CA ASP A 181 -25.13 4.92 12.46
C ASP A 181 -26.46 4.44 11.86
N ILE A 182 -26.73 4.68 10.57
CA ILE A 182 -27.93 4.13 9.89
C ILE A 182 -27.88 2.60 9.82
N GLN A 183 -26.74 2.05 9.44
CA GLN A 183 -26.52 0.59 9.38
C GLN A 183 -26.67 -0.04 10.77
N LEU A 184 -26.07 0.58 11.79
CA LEU A 184 -26.21 0.12 13.16
C LEU A 184 -27.65 0.20 13.67
N ALA A 185 -28.41 1.24 13.30
CA ALA A 185 -29.83 1.34 13.66
C ALA A 185 -30.67 0.21 13.03
N HIS A 186 -30.38 -0.17 11.78
CA HIS A 186 -31.01 -1.34 11.15
C HIS A 186 -30.63 -2.65 11.85
N GLN A 187 -29.36 -2.82 12.23
CA GLN A 187 -28.89 -3.97 13.02
C GLN A 187 -29.66 -4.08 14.35
N ILE A 188 -29.72 -3.00 15.14
CA ILE A 188 -30.46 -2.97 16.41
C ILE A 188 -31.95 -3.27 16.22
N THR A 189 -32.56 -2.72 15.17
CA THR A 189 -33.99 -2.96 14.88
C THR A 189 -34.24 -4.41 14.49
N SER A 190 -33.33 -5.04 13.75
CA SER A 190 -33.42 -6.46 13.40
C SER A 190 -33.21 -7.39 14.61
N GLU A 191 -32.31 -7.03 15.54
CA GLU A 191 -32.06 -7.79 16.78
C GLU A 191 -33.24 -7.71 17.77
N ASN A 192 -33.89 -6.54 17.85
CA ASN A 192 -35.07 -6.36 18.70
C ASN A 192 -36.30 -7.14 18.19
N LYS A 193 -36.44 -7.35 16.87
CA LYS A 193 -37.52 -8.18 16.31
C LYS A 193 -37.37 -9.65 16.67
N ASN A 194 -36.14 -10.17 16.60
CA ASN A 194 -35.84 -11.55 16.99
C ASN A 194 -36.10 -11.82 18.49
N THR A 195 -36.20 -10.77 19.32
CA THR A 195 -36.52 -10.88 20.74
C THR A 195 -38.00 -10.63 21.04
N SER A 196 -38.71 -9.79 20.28
CA SER A 196 -40.16 -9.56 20.45
C SER A 196 -41.04 -10.69 19.92
N ASP A 197 -40.58 -11.48 18.94
CA ASP A 197 -41.31 -12.65 18.43
C ASP A 197 -41.33 -13.84 19.42
N SER A 198 -40.76 -13.68 20.63
CA SER A 198 -40.60 -14.76 21.61
C SER A 198 -41.49 -14.66 22.85
N LEU A 199 -42.45 -13.71 22.92
CA LEU A 199 -43.09 -13.36 24.21
C LEU A 199 -44.62 -13.34 24.34
N GLU A 200 -45.45 -13.73 23.37
CA GLU A 200 -46.89 -13.89 23.65
C GLU A 200 -47.51 -15.16 23.00
N ASP A 201 -47.79 -16.15 23.88
CA ASP A 201 -48.96 -17.07 23.90
C ASP A 201 -49.23 -18.04 22.71
N ILE A 202 -49.49 -19.36 22.82
CA ILE A 202 -50.00 -20.26 23.87
C ILE A 202 -49.71 -21.75 23.51
N GLN A 203 -49.23 -22.50 24.51
CA GLN A 203 -49.46 -23.91 24.91
C GLN A 203 -49.61 -25.11 23.92
N VAL A 204 -48.82 -26.15 24.26
CA VAL A 204 -48.98 -27.64 24.15
C VAL A 204 -48.52 -28.34 22.85
N PRO A 205 -47.88 -29.56 22.89
CA PRO A 205 -46.98 -30.17 23.88
C PRO A 205 -45.57 -30.43 23.32
N LEU A 206 -44.61 -30.45 24.23
CA LEU A 206 -43.20 -30.74 24.01
C LEU A 206 -42.99 -32.18 23.48
N PHE A 207 -42.66 -32.30 22.19
CA PHE A 207 -41.79 -33.37 21.70
C PHE A 207 -40.55 -32.72 21.09
N GLN A 208 -39.66 -32.27 21.96
CA GLN A 208 -38.30 -31.90 21.59
C GLN A 208 -37.40 -33.03 22.07
N LEU A 209 -36.85 -33.78 21.12
CA LEU A 209 -35.69 -34.64 21.35
C LEU A 209 -34.57 -33.75 21.92
N ALA A 210 -34.38 -33.80 23.24
CA ALA A 210 -33.34 -33.06 23.93
C ALA A 210 -31.96 -33.61 23.52
N LEU A 211 -31.12 -32.76 22.92
CA LEU A 211 -29.68 -33.01 22.85
C LEU A 211 -29.08 -32.82 24.26
N PRO A 212 -28.17 -33.70 24.73
CA PRO A 212 -27.66 -33.67 26.09
C PRO A 212 -26.98 -32.34 26.46
N SER A 213 -27.18 -31.89 27.71
CA SER A 213 -26.60 -30.67 28.31
C SER A 213 -25.07 -30.53 28.16
N HIS A 214 -24.35 -31.65 28.00
CA HIS A 214 -22.91 -31.66 27.76
C HIS A 214 -22.50 -31.04 26.41
N GLN A 215 -23.31 -31.17 25.34
CA GLN A 215 -22.96 -30.67 24.01
C GLN A 215 -23.01 -29.14 23.92
N LYS A 216 -23.92 -28.50 24.67
CA LYS A 216 -24.07 -27.03 24.67
C LYS A 216 -22.86 -26.33 25.29
N SER A 217 -22.32 -26.86 26.40
CA SER A 217 -21.13 -26.33 27.08
C SER A 217 -19.84 -26.44 26.23
N ASN A 218 -19.75 -27.47 25.38
CA ASN A 218 -18.61 -27.70 24.51
C ASN A 218 -18.58 -26.68 23.36
N MET A 219 -19.75 -26.29 22.84
CA MET A 219 -19.85 -25.34 21.74
C MET A 219 -19.53 -23.90 22.15
N ASP A 220 -19.94 -23.48 23.35
CA ASP A 220 -19.55 -22.17 23.89
C ASP A 220 -18.02 -22.08 24.10
N SER A 221 -17.42 -23.19 24.55
CA SER A 221 -15.95 -23.31 24.69
C SER A 221 -15.24 -23.23 23.34
N LYS A 222 -15.78 -23.88 22.30
CA LYS A 222 -15.23 -23.84 20.94
C LYS A 222 -15.36 -22.45 20.31
N ARG A 223 -16.49 -21.76 20.54
CA ARG A 223 -16.66 -20.35 20.12
C ARG A 223 -15.61 -19.46 20.77
N ALA A 224 -15.44 -19.55 22.09
CA ALA A 224 -14.44 -18.77 22.82
C ALA A 224 -13.02 -19.05 22.31
N PHE A 225 -12.71 -20.31 21.98
CA PHE A 225 -11.43 -20.68 21.36
C PHE A 225 -11.21 -20.01 19.99
N LEU A 226 -12.21 -20.04 19.11
CA LEU A 226 -12.12 -19.42 17.78
C LEU A 226 -12.01 -17.89 17.88
N GLU A 227 -12.80 -17.26 18.73
CA GLU A 227 -12.78 -15.81 18.97
C GLU A 227 -11.49 -15.34 19.64
N ASN A 228 -10.87 -16.18 20.47
CA ASN A 228 -9.56 -15.90 21.02
C ASN A 228 -8.48 -15.83 19.94
N TRP A 229 -8.52 -16.74 18.95
CA TRP A 229 -7.46 -16.87 17.94
C TRP A 229 -7.68 -16.02 16.68
N PHE A 230 -8.92 -15.76 16.29
CA PHE A 230 -9.26 -15.11 15.02
C PHE A 230 -10.05 -13.82 15.23
N ILE A 231 -9.59 -12.75 14.58
CA ILE A 231 -10.29 -11.47 14.48
C ILE A 231 -10.90 -11.39 13.08
N SER A 232 -12.22 -11.24 13.01
CA SER A 232 -12.94 -10.97 11.77
C SER A 232 -13.69 -9.64 11.86
N SER A 233 -13.77 -8.90 10.75
CA SER A 233 -14.64 -7.73 10.64
C SER A 233 -16.12 -8.10 10.63
N GLU A 234 -16.43 -9.37 10.39
CA GLU A 234 -17.78 -9.90 10.20
C GLU A 234 -17.97 -11.12 11.09
N GLN A 235 -18.90 -11.03 12.05
CA GLN A 235 -19.20 -12.14 12.97
C GLN A 235 -19.61 -13.42 12.22
N VAL A 236 -20.11 -13.28 10.99
CA VAL A 236 -20.47 -14.36 10.07
C VAL A 236 -19.31 -15.33 9.84
N THR A 237 -18.07 -14.86 9.73
CA THR A 237 -16.91 -15.73 9.46
C THR A 237 -16.66 -16.73 10.60
N ILE A 238 -16.70 -16.24 11.85
CA ILE A 238 -16.51 -17.09 13.03
C ILE A 238 -17.70 -18.03 13.20
N ASN A 239 -18.92 -17.55 12.95
CA ASN A 239 -20.11 -18.39 12.98
C ASN A 239 -20.08 -19.50 11.92
N ASN A 240 -19.54 -19.23 10.72
CA ASN A 240 -19.34 -20.26 9.69
C ASN A 240 -18.33 -21.32 10.15
N LEU A 241 -17.19 -20.91 10.73
CA LEU A 241 -16.22 -21.85 11.31
C LEU A 241 -16.84 -22.67 12.45
N LEU A 242 -17.67 -22.06 13.29
CA LEU A 242 -18.37 -22.74 14.37
C LEU A 242 -19.36 -23.78 13.84
N SER A 243 -20.18 -23.43 12.84
CA SER A 243 -21.10 -24.36 12.20
C SER A 243 -20.38 -25.53 11.53
N ILE A 244 -19.18 -25.30 10.98
CA ILE A 244 -18.35 -26.39 10.46
C ILE A 244 -17.83 -27.26 11.60
N ALA A 245 -17.32 -26.66 12.68
CA ALA A 245 -16.84 -27.39 13.86
C ALA A 245 -17.94 -28.30 14.45
N GLU A 246 -19.19 -27.86 14.46
CA GLU A 246 -20.36 -28.68 14.87
C GLU A 246 -20.53 -29.91 13.99
N LYS A 247 -20.44 -29.74 12.66
CA LYS A 247 -20.63 -30.82 11.68
C LYS A 247 -19.54 -31.89 11.75
N ILE A 248 -18.37 -31.56 12.28
CA ILE A 248 -17.24 -32.50 12.40
C ILE A 248 -16.93 -32.89 13.85
N ALA A 249 -17.75 -32.45 14.82
CA ALA A 249 -17.50 -32.65 16.25
C ALA A 249 -17.39 -34.12 16.66
N HIS A 250 -18.05 -35.02 15.95
CA HIS A 250 -18.05 -36.47 16.20
C HIS A 250 -16.87 -37.21 15.55
N LEU A 251 -16.07 -36.55 14.71
CA LEU A 251 -15.00 -37.19 13.95
C LEU A 251 -13.71 -37.32 14.76
N ASN A 252 -13.16 -38.53 14.82
CA ASN A 252 -11.83 -38.78 15.38
C ASN A 252 -10.72 -38.56 14.34
N SER A 253 -11.05 -38.55 13.06
CA SER A 253 -10.12 -38.27 11.97
C SER A 253 -10.82 -37.71 10.74
N PHE A 254 -10.18 -36.80 10.01
CA PHE A 254 -10.67 -36.34 8.70
C PHE A 254 -9.53 -35.87 7.79
N SER A 255 -9.82 -35.86 6.49
CA SER A 255 -8.91 -35.37 5.44
C SER A 255 -9.40 -34.04 4.88
N VAL A 256 -8.49 -33.10 4.63
CA VAL A 256 -8.80 -31.75 4.14
C VAL A 256 -7.84 -31.32 3.04
N TYR A 257 -8.36 -30.64 2.02
CA TYR A 257 -7.59 -30.02 0.94
C TYR A 257 -7.56 -28.51 1.14
N THR A 258 -6.38 -27.90 1.08
CA THR A 258 -6.19 -26.47 1.41
C THR A 258 -5.41 -25.75 0.33
N ASP A 259 -5.81 -24.53 0.02
CA ASP A 259 -5.12 -23.65 -0.93
C ASP A 259 -5.18 -22.16 -0.52
N GLY A 260 -4.26 -21.36 -1.05
CA GLY A 260 -4.16 -19.93 -0.83
C GLY A 260 -3.71 -19.18 -2.09
N SER A 261 -4.44 -18.14 -2.45
CA SER A 261 -4.12 -17.28 -3.59
C SER A 261 -3.62 -15.90 -3.14
N ASN A 262 -2.88 -15.22 -4.01
CA ASN A 262 -2.46 -13.82 -3.79
C ASN A 262 -2.60 -13.05 -5.10
N GLN A 263 -3.57 -12.13 -5.16
CA GLN A 263 -3.91 -11.39 -6.38
C GLN A 263 -3.69 -9.88 -6.18
N ASP A 264 -3.09 -9.23 -7.19
CA ASP A 264 -2.82 -7.78 -7.19
C ASP A 264 -3.95 -7.03 -7.93
N PHE A 265 -4.72 -6.24 -7.18
CA PHE A 265 -5.75 -5.35 -7.72
C PHE A 265 -5.25 -3.89 -7.77
N ASN A 266 -4.48 -3.56 -8.81
CA ASN A 266 -3.95 -2.20 -9.04
C ASN A 266 -3.17 -1.61 -7.85
N GLY A 267 -2.35 -2.44 -7.19
CA GLY A 267 -1.57 -2.07 -6.02
C GLY A 267 -2.29 -2.29 -4.69
N CYS A 268 -3.36 -3.09 -4.68
CA CYS A 268 -4.00 -3.66 -3.50
C CYS A 268 -3.95 -5.19 -3.60
N ASN A 269 -2.98 -5.82 -2.95
CA ASN A 269 -2.94 -7.27 -2.90
C ASN A 269 -3.94 -7.80 -1.88
N ILE A 270 -4.78 -8.74 -2.33
CA ILE A 270 -5.69 -9.50 -1.48
C ILE A 270 -5.29 -10.95 -1.58
N MET A 271 -5.23 -11.61 -0.43
CA MET A 271 -4.98 -13.03 -0.37
C MET A 271 -6.28 -13.75 -0.04
N GLY A 272 -6.67 -14.69 -0.90
CA GLY A 272 -7.79 -15.57 -0.64
C GLY A 272 -7.29 -16.88 -0.05
N LEU A 273 -8.09 -17.48 0.81
CA LEU A 273 -7.83 -18.78 1.41
C LEU A 273 -9.06 -19.66 1.24
N GLY A 274 -8.84 -20.93 0.94
CA GLY A 274 -9.91 -21.88 0.66
C GLY A 274 -9.54 -23.28 1.12
N TRP A 275 -10.50 -24.01 1.67
CA TRP A 275 -10.32 -25.42 1.96
C TRP A 275 -11.62 -26.20 1.88
N VAL A 276 -11.50 -27.51 1.63
CA VAL A 276 -12.62 -28.43 1.51
C VAL A 276 -12.35 -29.75 2.23
N ILE A 277 -13.32 -30.21 3.01
CA ILE A 277 -13.39 -31.56 3.58
C ILE A 277 -14.34 -32.37 2.69
N PRO A 278 -13.85 -33.42 1.99
CA PRO A 278 -14.68 -34.27 1.16
C PRO A 278 -15.80 -34.97 1.93
N ALA A 279 -16.92 -35.24 1.25
CA ALA A 279 -17.95 -36.13 1.77
C ALA A 279 -17.40 -37.56 1.99
N THR A 280 -17.76 -38.16 3.13
CA THR A 280 -17.39 -39.52 3.55
C THR A 280 -18.61 -40.22 4.15
N ASN A 281 -18.48 -41.46 4.63
CA ASN A 281 -19.59 -42.16 5.28
C ASN A 281 -20.15 -41.37 6.49
N ASP A 282 -19.30 -40.60 7.18
CA ASP A 282 -19.67 -39.79 8.33
C ASP A 282 -20.02 -38.33 7.97
N ILE A 283 -19.87 -37.94 6.70
CA ILE A 283 -20.08 -36.56 6.20
C ILE A 283 -20.91 -36.58 4.91
N ILE A 284 -22.16 -36.09 4.99
CA ILE A 284 -23.15 -36.17 3.91
C ILE A 284 -22.76 -35.34 2.66
N HIS A 285 -22.18 -34.15 2.86
CA HIS A 285 -21.83 -33.22 1.79
C HIS A 285 -20.44 -32.64 2.02
N ASN A 286 -19.75 -32.26 0.93
CA ASN A 286 -18.48 -31.54 1.04
C ASN A 286 -18.66 -30.30 1.92
N ILE A 287 -17.76 -30.15 2.89
CA ILE A 287 -17.74 -28.97 3.75
C ILE A 287 -16.69 -28.03 3.19
N GLU A 288 -17.12 -26.84 2.76
CA GLU A 288 -16.28 -25.85 2.10
C GLU A 288 -16.15 -24.60 2.96
N PHE A 289 -14.96 -23.99 2.95
CA PHE A 289 -14.71 -22.71 3.59
C PHE A 289 -13.89 -21.81 2.67
N ARG A 290 -14.26 -20.53 2.64
CA ARG A 290 -13.52 -19.47 1.95
C ARG A 290 -13.44 -18.23 2.81
N CYS A 291 -12.32 -17.53 2.74
CA CYS A 291 -12.15 -16.24 3.39
C CYS A 291 -11.05 -15.45 2.68
N THR A 292 -10.90 -14.18 3.04
CA THR A 292 -9.78 -13.35 2.60
C THR A 292 -8.98 -12.82 3.78
N MET A 293 -7.74 -12.45 3.50
CA MET A 293 -6.90 -11.74 4.44
C MET A 293 -6.15 -10.60 3.73
N GLU A 294 -5.75 -9.62 4.53
CA GLU A 294 -5.05 -8.43 4.06
C GLU A 294 -3.73 -8.26 4.82
N GLN A 295 -2.94 -7.28 4.35
CA GLN A 295 -1.69 -6.85 4.95
C GLN A 295 -0.56 -7.88 4.79
N PHE A 296 0.64 -7.41 4.46
CA PHE A 296 1.85 -8.24 4.25
C PHE A 296 1.62 -9.43 3.29
N PRO A 297 1.18 -9.16 2.05
CA PRO A 297 0.74 -10.19 1.11
C PRO A 297 1.86 -11.16 0.73
N SER A 298 1.55 -12.45 0.79
CA SER A 298 2.40 -13.57 0.42
C SER A 298 1.52 -14.79 0.17
N SER A 299 1.71 -15.50 -0.94
CA SER A 299 0.99 -16.76 -1.20
C SER A 299 1.16 -17.76 -0.05
N THR A 300 2.39 -17.91 0.44
CA THR A 300 2.69 -18.74 1.61
C THR A 300 1.94 -18.31 2.88
N LYS A 301 1.67 -17.02 3.07
CA LYS A 301 0.86 -16.54 4.20
C LYS A 301 -0.60 -17.00 4.07
N ALA A 302 -1.16 -16.90 2.87
CA ALA A 302 -2.52 -17.33 2.55
C ALA A 302 -2.69 -18.84 2.78
N GLU A 303 -1.74 -19.64 2.26
CA GLU A 303 -1.73 -21.10 2.37
C GLU A 303 -1.61 -21.57 3.84
N ILE A 304 -0.74 -20.95 4.64
CA ILE A 304 -0.64 -21.27 6.08
C ILE A 304 -1.96 -20.98 6.80
N MET A 305 -2.63 -19.88 6.48
CA MET A 305 -3.90 -19.54 7.13
C MET A 305 -5.04 -20.48 6.68
N ALA A 306 -5.03 -20.95 5.43
CA ALA A 306 -5.95 -21.98 4.97
C ALA A 306 -5.81 -23.25 5.82
N MET A 307 -4.58 -23.73 6.03
CA MET A 307 -4.29 -24.86 6.92
C MET A 307 -4.71 -24.57 8.36
N LEU A 308 -4.39 -23.38 8.87
CA LEU A 308 -4.64 -23.03 10.27
C LEU A 308 -6.13 -22.95 10.60
N THR A 309 -6.94 -22.37 9.71
CA THR A 309 -8.40 -22.32 9.88
C THR A 309 -9.04 -23.70 9.77
N ALA A 310 -8.53 -24.58 8.90
CA ALA A 310 -8.94 -25.98 8.83
C ALA A 310 -8.58 -26.79 10.09
N ILE A 311 -7.40 -26.55 10.67
CA ILE A 311 -6.99 -27.18 11.94
C ILE A 311 -7.85 -26.67 13.10
N ALA A 312 -8.14 -25.36 13.14
CA ALA A 312 -8.84 -24.76 14.27
C ALA A 312 -10.28 -25.27 14.46
N VAL A 313 -10.95 -25.73 13.40
CA VAL A 313 -12.30 -26.32 13.51
C VAL A 313 -12.29 -27.76 14.03
N ALA A 314 -11.14 -28.43 14.05
CA ALA A 314 -11.03 -29.83 14.44
C ALA A 314 -11.46 -30.08 15.90
N PRO A 315 -12.03 -31.27 16.20
CA PRO A 315 -12.22 -31.73 17.57
C PRO A 315 -10.88 -31.90 18.30
N THR A 316 -10.91 -31.88 19.63
CA THR A 316 -9.73 -32.14 20.45
C THR A 316 -9.22 -33.57 20.26
N ASN A 317 -7.91 -33.77 20.20
CA ASN A 317 -7.24 -35.06 19.98
C ASN A 317 -7.61 -35.76 18.66
N CYS A 318 -8.01 -34.99 17.64
CA CYS A 318 -8.35 -35.50 16.31
C CYS A 318 -7.10 -35.72 15.43
N ASN A 319 -7.17 -36.69 14.51
CA ASN A 319 -6.14 -36.94 13.50
C ASN A 319 -6.52 -36.27 12.17
N ILE A 320 -5.68 -35.36 11.67
CA ILE A 320 -5.97 -34.55 10.49
C ILE A 320 -4.99 -34.87 9.37
N GLU A 321 -5.50 -35.24 8.20
CA GLU A 321 -4.71 -35.39 6.98
C GLU A 321 -4.87 -34.14 6.09
N ILE A 322 -3.80 -33.37 5.89
CA ILE A 322 -3.85 -32.13 5.12
C ILE A 322 -3.16 -32.33 3.77
N PHE A 323 -3.89 -32.08 2.71
CA PHE A 323 -3.43 -32.13 1.32
C PHE A 323 -3.26 -30.71 0.78
N SER A 324 -2.05 -30.36 0.34
CA SER A 324 -1.74 -29.04 -0.23
C SER A 324 -0.64 -29.14 -1.29
N ASP A 325 -0.64 -28.25 -2.26
CA ASP A 325 0.43 -28.10 -3.25
C ASP A 325 1.58 -27.18 -2.77
N SER A 326 1.36 -26.43 -1.70
CA SER A 326 2.34 -25.51 -1.13
C SER A 326 3.43 -26.22 -0.32
N GLN A 327 4.62 -26.34 -0.93
CA GLN A 327 5.80 -26.79 -0.19
C GLN A 327 6.18 -25.83 0.96
N GLY A 328 5.94 -24.53 0.79
CA GLY A 328 6.30 -23.52 1.79
C GLY A 328 5.50 -23.68 3.07
N ALA A 329 4.18 -23.81 2.95
CA ALA A 329 3.28 -24.03 4.08
C ALA A 329 3.52 -25.40 4.73
N ILE A 330 3.67 -26.46 3.91
CA ILE A 330 3.97 -27.83 4.40
C ILE A 330 5.24 -27.84 5.25
N ASN A 331 6.33 -27.20 4.77
CA ASN A 331 7.59 -27.17 5.52
C ASN A 331 7.44 -26.47 6.87
N ILE A 332 6.65 -25.39 6.94
CA ILE A 332 6.43 -24.63 8.18
C ILE A 332 5.64 -25.46 9.19
N ILE A 333 4.54 -26.09 8.78
CA ILE A 333 3.74 -26.94 9.67
C ILE A 333 4.51 -28.20 10.09
N ASN A 334 5.25 -28.84 9.17
CA ASN A 334 6.12 -29.97 9.52
C ASN A 334 7.20 -29.59 10.53
N ASN A 335 7.81 -28.40 10.40
CA ASN A 335 8.78 -27.94 11.39
C ASN A 335 8.11 -27.75 12.77
N ILE A 336 6.89 -27.24 12.83
CA ILE A 336 6.15 -27.09 14.08
C ILE A 336 5.87 -28.45 14.74
N THR A 337 5.50 -29.48 13.96
CA THR A 337 5.16 -30.80 14.48
C THR A 337 6.39 -31.64 14.86
N THR A 338 7.53 -31.45 14.18
CA THR A 338 8.75 -32.25 14.39
C THR A 338 9.75 -31.63 15.37
N THR A 339 9.74 -30.31 15.54
CA THR A 339 10.70 -29.63 16.41
C THR A 339 10.30 -29.76 17.88
N SER A 340 11.24 -30.13 18.77
CA SER A 340 10.98 -30.23 20.21
C SER A 340 10.47 -28.89 20.79
N LYS A 341 9.63 -28.96 21.84
CA LYS A 341 9.00 -27.81 22.51
C LYS A 341 10.00 -26.72 22.97
N GLU A 342 11.30 -27.02 23.00
CA GLU A 342 12.38 -26.19 23.54
C GLU A 342 13.18 -25.44 22.47
N ALA A 343 13.07 -25.79 21.18
CA ALA A 343 13.79 -25.06 20.16
C ALA A 343 13.06 -23.75 19.83
N LYS A 344 13.66 -22.62 20.19
CA LYS A 344 13.18 -21.29 19.82
C LYS A 344 13.04 -21.22 18.29
N ILE A 345 11.81 -21.07 17.79
CA ILE A 345 11.57 -20.65 16.41
C ILE A 345 12.38 -19.38 16.19
N LYS A 346 13.30 -19.40 15.22
CA LYS A 346 14.22 -18.30 14.98
C LYS A 346 13.40 -17.06 14.64
N THR A 347 13.62 -15.98 15.38
CA THR A 347 12.95 -14.66 15.26
C THR A 347 13.18 -13.95 13.91
N ASN A 348 13.79 -14.63 12.93
CA ASN A 348 14.16 -14.07 11.64
C ASN A 348 13.28 -14.55 10.47
N ASP A 349 12.38 -15.51 10.70
CA ASP A 349 11.54 -16.09 9.65
C ASP A 349 10.33 -15.21 9.33
N ASN A 350 9.93 -15.19 8.05
CA ASN A 350 8.72 -14.51 7.61
C ASN A 350 7.48 -15.27 8.12
N ASN A 351 6.38 -14.56 8.35
CA ASN A 351 5.11 -15.11 8.86
C ASN A 351 5.19 -15.63 10.30
N MET A 352 6.13 -15.12 11.11
CA MET A 352 6.39 -15.54 12.49
C MET A 352 5.11 -15.64 13.34
N ILE A 353 4.21 -14.67 13.23
CA ILE A 353 2.94 -14.61 13.98
C ILE A 353 2.05 -15.81 13.68
N LEU A 354 1.89 -16.16 12.39
CA LEU A 354 1.10 -17.32 11.97
C LEU A 354 1.74 -18.63 12.40
N THR A 355 3.07 -18.72 12.34
CA THR A 355 3.81 -19.91 12.79
C THR A 355 3.59 -20.16 14.29
N TYR A 356 3.70 -19.12 15.13
CA TYR A 356 3.44 -19.26 16.57
C TYR A 356 1.97 -19.53 16.89
N ALA A 357 1.04 -18.92 16.15
CA ALA A 357 -0.39 -19.20 16.30
C ALA A 357 -0.71 -20.65 15.96
N ALA A 358 -0.16 -21.17 14.85
CA ALA A 358 -0.30 -22.58 14.47
C ALA A 358 0.26 -23.52 15.53
N GLN A 359 1.45 -23.22 16.06
CA GLN A 359 2.04 -24.04 17.13
C GLN A 359 1.15 -24.11 18.37
N GLN A 360 0.61 -22.99 18.83
CA GLN A 360 -0.25 -22.96 20.03
C GLN A 360 -1.62 -23.61 19.76
N ILE A 361 -2.26 -23.33 18.63
CA ILE A 361 -3.54 -23.96 18.24
C ILE A 361 -3.42 -25.49 18.16
N ILE A 362 -2.34 -26.01 17.56
CA ILE A 362 -2.08 -27.45 17.48
C ILE A 362 -1.90 -28.05 18.88
N GLN A 363 -1.18 -27.35 19.77
CA GLN A 363 -0.94 -27.79 21.14
C GLN A 363 -2.22 -27.77 21.99
N ASP A 364 -3.02 -26.71 21.89
CA ASP A 364 -4.26 -26.53 22.64
C ASP A 364 -5.32 -27.58 22.24
N LEU A 365 -5.37 -27.94 20.95
CA LEU A 365 -6.30 -28.97 20.46
C LEU A 365 -5.76 -30.40 20.63
N GLY A 366 -4.45 -30.59 20.84
CA GLY A 366 -3.84 -31.93 20.95
C GLY A 366 -3.93 -32.77 19.66
N VAL A 367 -4.07 -32.14 18.50
CA VAL A 367 -4.28 -32.82 17.21
C VAL A 367 -3.00 -33.45 16.65
N GLN A 368 -3.13 -34.58 15.95
CA GLN A 368 -2.04 -35.17 15.18
C GLN A 368 -2.22 -34.83 13.70
N ILE A 369 -1.16 -34.33 13.05
CA ILE A 369 -1.23 -33.83 11.68
C ILE A 369 -0.33 -34.65 10.76
N SER A 370 -0.91 -35.17 9.68
CA SER A 370 -0.21 -35.79 8.55
C SER A 370 -0.29 -34.88 7.33
N LEU A 371 0.85 -34.48 6.76
CA LEU A 371 0.90 -33.57 5.61
C LEU A 371 1.25 -34.32 4.32
N PHE A 372 0.45 -34.11 3.28
CA PHE A 372 0.64 -34.72 1.97
C PHE A 372 0.77 -33.65 0.88
N LYS A 373 1.86 -33.74 0.10
CA LYS A 373 2.05 -32.85 -1.04
C LYS A 373 1.25 -33.34 -2.24
N VAL A 374 0.43 -32.45 -2.79
CA VAL A 374 -0.28 -32.67 -4.06
C VAL A 374 0.47 -31.95 -5.18
N LYS A 375 0.35 -32.43 -6.42
CA LYS A 375 0.87 -31.71 -7.59
C LYS A 375 -0.14 -30.62 -7.99
N ALA A 376 0.34 -29.38 -8.06
CA ALA A 376 -0.46 -28.27 -8.57
C ALA A 376 -0.96 -28.56 -10.00
N HIS A 377 -2.21 -28.21 -10.28
CA HIS A 377 -2.87 -28.33 -11.60
C HIS A 377 -2.79 -29.72 -12.25
N SER A 378 -2.76 -30.78 -11.44
CA SER A 378 -2.74 -32.17 -11.95
C SER A 378 -4.13 -32.80 -12.05
N GLY A 379 -5.21 -32.00 -11.96
CA GLY A 379 -6.59 -32.48 -12.06
C GLY A 379 -7.09 -33.23 -10.83
N VAL A 380 -6.46 -33.05 -9.67
CA VAL A 380 -6.94 -33.65 -8.41
C VAL A 380 -8.19 -32.89 -7.96
N LYS A 381 -9.35 -33.53 -8.13
CA LYS A 381 -10.68 -32.92 -7.93
C LYS A 381 -10.80 -31.99 -6.72
N PHE A 382 -10.40 -32.44 -5.53
CA PHE A 382 -10.56 -31.65 -4.30
C PHE A 382 -9.52 -30.54 -4.14
N ASN A 383 -8.33 -30.71 -4.73
CA ASN A 383 -7.34 -29.63 -4.81
C ASN A 383 -7.82 -28.50 -5.73
N GLU A 384 -8.41 -28.84 -6.88
CA GLU A 384 -9.01 -27.84 -7.80
C GLU A 384 -10.21 -27.11 -7.14
N ILE A 385 -10.96 -27.79 -6.27
CA ILE A 385 -12.01 -27.15 -5.46
C ILE A 385 -11.39 -26.16 -4.47
N ALA A 386 -10.31 -26.54 -3.77
CA ALA A 386 -9.62 -25.67 -2.85
C ALA A 386 -9.02 -24.43 -3.55
N ASP A 387 -8.39 -24.58 -4.72
CA ASP A 387 -7.90 -23.47 -5.55
C ASP A 387 -9.04 -22.51 -5.91
N ARG A 388 -10.15 -23.04 -6.40
CA ARG A 388 -11.34 -22.25 -6.73
C ARG A 388 -11.91 -21.50 -5.51
N LEU A 389 -11.87 -22.09 -4.33
CA LEU A 389 -12.31 -21.43 -3.08
C LEU A 389 -11.33 -20.32 -2.65
N ALA A 390 -10.03 -20.52 -2.89
CA ALA A 390 -8.99 -19.55 -2.58
C ALA A 390 -8.92 -18.39 -3.58
N GLN A 391 -9.48 -18.54 -4.79
CA GLN A 391 -9.49 -17.47 -5.80
C GLN A 391 -10.34 -16.28 -5.36
N VAL A 392 -9.70 -15.10 -5.33
CA VAL A 392 -10.39 -13.83 -5.05
C VAL A 392 -11.18 -13.39 -6.28
N SER A 393 -12.43 -12.96 -6.09
CA SER A 393 -13.30 -12.46 -7.16
C SER A 393 -12.68 -11.24 -7.86
N ILE A 394 -12.51 -11.31 -9.18
CA ILE A 394 -12.02 -10.17 -9.97
C ILE A 394 -13.04 -9.03 -10.01
N THR A 395 -14.32 -9.38 -10.05
CA THR A 395 -15.44 -8.44 -10.19
C THR A 395 -15.77 -7.75 -8.87
N SER A 396 -15.48 -8.41 -7.75
CA SER A 396 -15.81 -7.93 -6.41
C SER A 396 -14.79 -8.37 -5.34
N PRO A 397 -13.53 -7.92 -5.45
CA PRO A 397 -12.41 -8.43 -4.65
C PRO A 397 -12.53 -8.17 -3.14
N PHE A 398 -13.44 -7.28 -2.71
CA PHE A 398 -13.65 -6.88 -1.32
C PHE A 398 -14.98 -7.35 -0.72
N GLN A 399 -15.71 -8.24 -1.41
CA GLN A 399 -16.97 -8.79 -0.89
C GLN A 399 -16.78 -9.98 0.04
N ASP A 400 -15.62 -10.63 -0.02
CA ASP A 400 -15.36 -11.79 0.83
C ASP A 400 -15.07 -11.39 2.27
N PRO A 401 -15.55 -12.19 3.24
CA PRO A 401 -15.28 -11.97 4.65
C PRO A 401 -13.78 -11.96 4.89
N ARG A 402 -13.34 -11.17 5.87
CA ARG A 402 -11.93 -11.04 6.24
C ARG A 402 -11.62 -11.72 7.56
N ILE A 403 -10.46 -12.36 7.62
CA ILE A 403 -9.94 -12.98 8.84
C ILE A 403 -8.48 -12.62 9.07
N SER A 404 -8.12 -12.42 10.34
CA SER A 404 -6.76 -12.15 10.79
C SER A 404 -6.50 -12.85 12.13
N ILE A 405 -5.22 -13.03 12.48
CA ILE A 405 -4.85 -13.62 13.77
C ILE A 405 -4.93 -12.58 14.87
N ASN A 406 -5.53 -12.97 15.99
CA ASN A 406 -5.45 -12.21 17.21
C ASN A 406 -4.05 -12.31 17.82
N SER A 407 -3.21 -11.31 17.55
CA SER A 407 -1.85 -11.26 18.11
C SER A 407 -1.78 -11.23 19.64
N SER A 408 -2.85 -10.82 20.32
CA SER A 408 -2.88 -10.78 21.80
C SER A 408 -3.01 -12.16 22.45
N ALA A 409 -3.45 -13.18 21.70
CA ALA A 409 -3.56 -14.56 22.18
C ALA A 409 -2.21 -15.29 22.24
N LEU A 410 -1.13 -14.69 21.73
CA LEU A 410 0.18 -15.34 21.63
C LEU A 410 0.94 -15.30 22.96
N ASN A 411 0.82 -16.36 23.75
CA ASN A 411 1.41 -16.43 25.10
C ASN A 411 2.94 -16.59 25.10
N GLN A 412 3.52 -17.11 24.01
CA GLN A 412 4.96 -17.40 23.90
C GLN A 412 5.82 -16.18 23.55
N ILE A 413 5.21 -15.09 23.06
CA ILE A 413 5.93 -13.89 22.60
C ILE A 413 5.75 -12.77 23.62
N LYS A 414 6.82 -12.44 24.36
CA LYS A 414 6.80 -11.33 25.33
C LYS A 414 6.55 -9.96 24.69
N THR A 415 7.00 -9.77 23.46
CA THR A 415 6.94 -8.48 22.75
C THR A 415 6.70 -8.71 21.26
N ILE A 416 5.58 -8.20 20.75
CA ILE A 416 5.24 -8.27 19.33
C ILE A 416 5.60 -6.93 18.68
N PRO A 417 6.52 -6.90 17.70
CA PRO A 417 6.89 -5.65 17.04
C PRO A 417 5.74 -5.13 16.19
N MET A 418 5.40 -3.86 16.40
CA MET A 418 4.34 -3.17 15.67
C MET A 418 4.88 -1.95 14.93
N TRP A 419 4.26 -1.62 13.81
CA TRP A 419 4.48 -0.39 13.07
C TRP A 419 3.16 0.34 12.84
N ASN A 420 3.01 1.54 13.37
CA ASN A 420 1.76 2.32 13.32
C ASN A 420 0.51 1.53 13.76
N GLY A 421 0.64 0.69 14.79
CA GLY A 421 -0.45 -0.15 15.29
C GLY A 421 -0.70 -1.44 14.50
N LEU A 422 0.11 -1.73 13.48
CA LEU A 422 0.05 -2.99 12.71
C LEU A 422 1.15 -3.95 13.14
N VAL A 423 0.77 -5.20 13.39
CA VAL A 423 1.68 -6.28 13.76
C VAL A 423 2.55 -6.65 12.56
N LEU A 424 3.86 -6.79 12.76
CA LEU A 424 4.80 -7.09 11.68
C LEU A 424 4.95 -8.60 11.47
N ASP A 425 4.62 -9.07 10.27
CA ASP A 425 4.83 -10.48 9.86
C ASP A 425 6.29 -10.79 9.44
N TYR A 426 7.09 -9.75 9.26
CA TYR A 426 8.51 -9.87 8.89
C TYR A 426 9.40 -9.57 10.10
N SER A 427 10.59 -10.16 10.11
CA SER A 427 11.62 -9.80 11.09
C SER A 427 11.96 -8.31 11.01
N ILE A 428 12.19 -7.69 12.16
CA ILE A 428 12.52 -6.26 12.30
C ILE A 428 13.66 -5.86 11.36
N LYS A 429 14.69 -6.71 11.24
CA LYS A 429 15.83 -6.50 10.33
C LYS A 429 15.40 -6.39 8.87
N THR A 430 14.52 -7.27 8.41
CA THR A 430 14.01 -7.28 7.02
C THR A 430 13.14 -6.06 6.76
N VAL A 431 12.30 -5.72 7.74
CA VAL A 431 11.47 -4.51 7.72
C VAL A 431 12.36 -3.29 7.55
N ILE A 432 13.31 -3.06 8.46
CA ILE A 432 14.25 -1.92 8.41
C ILE A 432 15.03 -1.86 7.09
N LYS A 433 15.54 -2.98 6.59
CA LYS A 433 16.27 -3.03 5.30
C LYS A 433 15.41 -2.57 4.13
N LYS A 434 14.19 -3.11 4.01
CA LYS A 434 13.22 -2.72 2.98
C LYS A 434 12.83 -1.25 3.15
N PHE A 435 12.65 -0.78 4.39
CA PHE A 435 12.39 0.63 4.69
C PHE A 435 13.49 1.56 4.20
N ASN A 436 14.72 1.28 4.60
CA ASN A 436 15.86 2.09 4.21
C ASN A 436 16.06 2.08 2.69
N SER A 437 16.00 0.90 2.06
CA SER A 437 16.13 0.78 0.60
C SER A 437 15.15 1.68 -0.14
N GLU A 438 13.89 1.69 0.30
CA GLU A 438 12.87 2.51 -0.33
C GLU A 438 13.03 4.01 -0.03
N ILE A 439 13.34 4.38 1.22
CA ILE A 439 13.61 5.78 1.59
C ILE A 439 14.74 6.33 0.70
N TRP A 440 15.83 5.58 0.55
CA TRP A 440 16.95 5.98 -0.30
C TRP A 440 16.55 6.04 -1.77
N ARG A 441 15.74 5.11 -2.26
CA ARG A 441 15.20 5.13 -3.62
C ARG A 441 14.37 6.39 -3.87
N GLN A 442 13.44 6.73 -2.97
CA GLN A 442 12.61 7.93 -3.10
C GLN A 442 13.45 9.21 -3.04
N LYS A 443 14.44 9.27 -2.14
CA LYS A 443 15.38 10.38 -2.07
C LYS A 443 16.13 10.56 -3.39
N TRP A 444 16.67 9.48 -3.95
CA TRP A 444 17.37 9.53 -5.23
C TRP A 444 16.46 9.97 -6.40
N LEU A 445 15.25 9.39 -6.51
CA LEU A 445 14.28 9.75 -7.56
C LEU A 445 13.78 11.21 -7.47
N ARG A 446 13.84 11.83 -6.30
CA ARG A 446 13.42 13.23 -6.09
C ARG A 446 14.54 14.24 -6.34
N GLN A 447 15.77 13.81 -6.59
CA GLN A 447 16.86 14.73 -6.92
C GLN A 447 16.62 15.35 -8.30
N ASN A 448 16.68 16.69 -8.41
CA ASN A 448 16.38 17.41 -9.65
C ASN A 448 17.21 16.90 -10.84
N ARG A 449 18.50 16.66 -10.62
CA ARG A 449 19.43 16.08 -11.60
C ARG A 449 19.04 14.72 -12.18
N ILE A 450 18.27 13.89 -11.46
CA ILE A 450 17.85 12.57 -11.94
C ILE A 450 16.49 12.65 -12.66
N ARG A 451 15.73 13.75 -12.48
CA ARG A 451 14.38 13.90 -13.04
C ARG A 451 14.37 13.72 -14.57
N TRP A 452 15.39 14.21 -15.25
CA TRP A 452 15.54 14.13 -16.71
C TRP A 452 15.56 12.69 -17.25
N TRP A 453 16.03 11.73 -16.46
CA TRP A 453 16.01 10.30 -16.82
C TRP A 453 14.72 9.58 -16.43
N ILE A 454 13.96 10.14 -15.49
CA ILE A 454 12.79 9.51 -14.88
C ILE A 454 11.49 9.94 -15.59
N HIS A 455 11.56 10.72 -16.68
CA HIS A 455 10.40 10.93 -17.55
C HIS A 455 9.85 9.60 -18.06
N THR A 456 8.52 9.46 -18.10
CA THR A 456 7.87 8.15 -18.32
C THR A 456 8.24 7.47 -19.62
N ASN A 457 8.57 8.23 -20.65
CA ASN A 457 8.94 7.71 -21.96
C ASN A 457 10.39 7.25 -21.95
N LYS A 458 11.32 8.14 -21.54
CA LYS A 458 12.75 7.85 -21.44
C LYS A 458 13.06 6.70 -20.47
N ALA A 459 12.49 6.73 -19.27
CA ALA A 459 12.74 5.73 -18.22
C ALA A 459 12.35 4.29 -18.63
N LYS A 460 11.32 4.14 -19.47
CA LYS A 460 10.88 2.84 -20.01
C LYS A 460 11.84 2.30 -21.07
N ASN A 461 12.52 3.19 -21.79
CA ASN A 461 13.46 2.82 -22.83
C ASN A 461 14.86 2.49 -22.29
N ILE A 462 15.10 2.72 -20.99
CA ILE A 462 16.37 2.41 -20.32
C ILE A 462 16.37 0.97 -19.82
N ASN A 463 17.44 0.24 -20.13
CA ASN A 463 17.74 -1.05 -19.50
C ASN A 463 18.43 -0.80 -18.14
N TRP A 464 17.64 -0.65 -17.08
CA TRP A 464 18.16 -0.33 -15.74
C TRP A 464 19.06 -1.42 -15.16
N ASP A 465 18.75 -2.69 -15.41
CA ASP A 465 19.58 -3.81 -14.94
C ASP A 465 20.99 -3.74 -15.54
N MET A 466 21.07 -3.56 -16.87
CA MET A 466 22.35 -3.43 -17.55
C MET A 466 23.07 -2.13 -17.16
N THR A 467 22.33 -1.01 -17.07
CA THR A 467 22.88 0.27 -16.62
C THR A 467 23.57 0.14 -15.26
N TRP A 468 22.91 -0.45 -14.26
CA TRP A 468 23.52 -0.63 -12.93
C TRP A 468 24.69 -1.60 -12.94
N LYS A 469 24.60 -2.69 -13.70
CA LYS A 469 25.72 -3.63 -13.87
C LYS A 469 26.92 -2.95 -14.54
N THR A 470 26.72 -2.02 -15.47
CA THR A 470 27.86 -1.30 -16.08
C THR A 470 28.43 -0.23 -15.15
N VAL A 471 27.62 0.44 -14.33
CA VAL A 471 28.08 1.46 -13.36
C VAL A 471 28.81 0.80 -12.18
N HIS A 472 28.40 -0.43 -11.85
CA HIS A 472 28.94 -1.21 -10.76
C HIS A 472 29.28 -2.66 -11.18
N PRO A 473 30.30 -2.86 -12.04
CA PRO A 473 30.55 -4.14 -12.74
C PRO A 473 30.96 -5.31 -11.85
N SER A 474 31.50 -5.05 -10.68
CA SER A 474 31.90 -6.06 -9.71
C SER A 474 31.00 -6.05 -8.49
N LYS A 475 30.71 -7.23 -7.95
CA LYS A 475 30.02 -7.35 -6.66
C LYS A 475 30.95 -6.82 -5.56
N ILE A 476 30.43 -6.01 -4.63
CA ILE A 476 31.14 -5.72 -3.38
C ILE A 476 30.95 -6.95 -2.47
N SER A 477 31.75 -7.99 -2.71
CA SER A 477 31.73 -9.22 -1.92
C SER A 477 32.82 -9.26 -0.85
N SER A 478 33.78 -8.34 -0.90
CA SER A 478 34.90 -8.24 0.03
C SER A 478 35.01 -6.83 0.60
N LEU A 479 35.55 -6.72 1.82
CA LEU A 479 35.94 -5.44 2.44
C LEU A 479 37.19 -4.83 1.79
N ILE A 480 37.84 -5.55 0.88
CA ILE A 480 39.05 -5.15 0.16
C ILE A 480 38.68 -4.91 -1.30
N SER A 481 39.04 -3.75 -1.84
CA SER A 481 38.85 -3.38 -3.25
C SER A 481 40.13 -2.76 -3.83
N SER A 482 40.44 -3.03 -5.10
CA SER A 482 41.58 -2.40 -5.76
C SER A 482 41.36 -0.88 -5.94
N SER A 483 42.44 -0.09 -5.79
CA SER A 483 42.37 1.38 -5.94
C SER A 483 41.87 1.82 -7.33
N ASN A 484 42.29 1.11 -8.37
CA ASN A 484 41.86 1.37 -9.75
C ASN A 484 40.36 1.14 -9.94
N GLU A 485 39.85 0.03 -9.43
CA GLU A 485 38.43 -0.31 -9.52
C GLU A 485 37.56 0.65 -8.69
N ALA A 486 38.01 1.03 -7.49
CA ALA A 486 37.35 2.03 -6.67
C ALA A 486 37.29 3.39 -7.38
N SER A 487 38.35 3.77 -8.09
CA SER A 487 38.44 5.02 -8.86
C SER A 487 37.48 5.02 -10.05
N ILE A 488 37.46 3.95 -10.85
CA ILE A 488 36.53 3.81 -11.99
C ILE A 488 35.08 3.80 -11.52
N ARG A 489 34.77 3.11 -10.41
CA ARG A 489 33.43 3.08 -9.83
C ARG A 489 33.01 4.46 -9.32
N ARG A 490 33.90 5.17 -8.62
CA ARG A 490 33.66 6.55 -8.15
C ARG A 490 33.40 7.48 -9.33
N PHE A 491 34.22 7.40 -10.37
CA PHE A 491 34.02 8.17 -11.60
C PHE A 491 32.67 7.85 -12.22
N SER A 492 32.33 6.57 -12.41
CA SER A 492 31.07 6.15 -13.03
C SER A 492 29.84 6.64 -12.26
N LEU A 493 29.87 6.54 -10.93
CA LEU A 493 28.79 7.04 -10.07
C LEU A 493 28.67 8.56 -10.12
N LYS A 494 29.80 9.28 -10.12
CA LYS A 494 29.79 10.75 -10.23
C LYS A 494 29.35 11.25 -11.59
N LEU A 495 29.79 10.59 -12.65
CA LEU A 495 29.39 10.90 -14.02
C LEU A 495 27.88 10.73 -14.19
N LEU A 496 27.35 9.59 -13.72
CA LEU A 496 25.91 9.33 -13.72
C LEU A 496 25.15 10.36 -12.86
N ASN A 497 25.63 10.72 -11.67
CA ASN A 497 24.85 11.62 -10.81
C ASN A 497 25.13 13.12 -11.01
N ASP A 498 25.74 13.53 -12.12
CA ASP A 498 26.12 14.95 -12.37
C ASP A 498 27.01 15.57 -11.26
N GLU A 499 27.95 14.79 -10.72
CA GLU A 499 28.75 15.10 -9.51
C GLU A 499 30.28 15.04 -9.76
N LEU A 500 30.71 15.17 -11.02
CA LEU A 500 32.14 15.38 -11.29
C LEU A 500 32.51 16.81 -10.85
N PRO A 501 33.74 17.03 -10.34
CA PRO A 501 34.21 18.35 -9.96
C PRO A 501 34.56 19.20 -11.20
N THR A 502 33.56 19.49 -12.04
CA THR A 502 33.66 20.42 -13.17
C THR A 502 33.56 21.86 -12.68
N LEU A 503 33.96 22.87 -13.46
CA LEU A 503 33.82 24.26 -13.01
C LEU A 503 32.38 24.64 -12.67
N SER A 504 31.36 24.15 -13.38
CA SER A 504 29.97 24.40 -13.00
C SER A 504 29.64 23.89 -11.60
N ASN A 505 30.11 22.70 -11.23
CA ASN A 505 29.89 22.15 -9.89
C ASN A 505 30.78 22.80 -8.83
N LEU A 506 32.02 23.12 -9.16
CA LEU A 506 32.95 23.80 -8.27
C LEU A 506 32.51 25.24 -7.95
N ASN A 507 32.01 25.97 -8.93
CA ASN A 507 31.38 27.28 -8.77
C ASN A 507 30.15 27.17 -7.86
N LYS A 508 29.26 26.20 -8.08
CA LYS A 508 28.10 25.96 -7.19
C LYS A 508 28.52 25.64 -5.74
N TRP A 509 29.58 24.85 -5.55
CA TRP A 509 30.03 24.43 -4.21
C TRP A 509 30.83 25.50 -3.47
N ASN A 510 31.60 26.31 -4.20
CA ASN A 510 32.40 27.38 -3.61
C ASN A 510 32.55 28.56 -4.60
N PRO A 511 31.51 29.42 -4.71
CA PRO A 511 31.51 30.56 -5.64
C PRO A 511 32.62 31.58 -5.36
N SER A 512 33.08 31.65 -4.10
CA SER A 512 34.15 32.57 -3.69
C SER A 512 35.53 32.17 -4.24
N LEU A 513 35.75 30.87 -4.46
CA LEU A 513 37.02 30.35 -4.97
C LEU A 513 36.98 30.11 -6.48
N TYR A 514 35.84 29.66 -7.00
CA TYR A 514 35.61 29.44 -8.42
C TYR A 514 34.55 30.42 -8.89
N THR A 515 34.96 31.56 -9.42
CA THR A 515 34.06 32.70 -9.74
C THR A 515 33.28 32.53 -11.03
N THR A 516 33.65 31.55 -11.86
CA THR A 516 33.02 31.27 -13.16
C THR A 516 32.72 29.78 -13.30
N ASP A 517 31.66 29.47 -14.04
CA ASP A 517 31.29 28.13 -14.47
C ASP A 517 31.68 27.85 -15.95
N ILE A 518 32.25 28.84 -16.64
CA ILE A 518 32.69 28.75 -18.02
C ILE A 518 33.96 27.91 -18.11
N CYS A 519 34.01 27.02 -19.10
CA CYS A 519 35.18 26.18 -19.39
C CYS A 519 36.45 27.01 -19.57
N PRO A 520 37.55 26.69 -18.85
CA PRO A 520 38.74 27.52 -18.87
C PRO A 520 39.58 27.34 -20.14
N PHE A 521 39.25 26.35 -20.98
CA PHE A 521 40.01 25.98 -22.16
C PHE A 521 39.36 26.45 -23.46
N CYS A 522 38.05 26.26 -23.63
CA CYS A 522 37.35 26.83 -24.79
C CYS A 522 36.85 28.25 -24.52
N GLN A 523 36.56 28.60 -23.26
CA GLN A 523 36.03 29.92 -22.87
C GLN A 523 34.69 30.30 -23.53
N LEU A 524 33.97 29.32 -24.10
CA LEU A 524 32.73 29.53 -24.84
C LEU A 524 31.49 28.97 -24.12
N GLU A 525 31.62 27.80 -23.48
CA GLU A 525 30.50 27.06 -22.90
C GLU A 525 30.71 26.79 -21.40
N ILE A 526 29.61 26.55 -20.68
CA ILE A 526 29.63 26.11 -19.28
C ILE A 526 30.27 24.72 -19.18
N GLU A 527 31.25 24.54 -18.28
CA GLU A 527 31.86 23.23 -18.05
C GLU A 527 30.98 22.35 -17.15
N ASN A 528 30.07 21.62 -17.80
CA ASN A 528 29.24 20.59 -17.18
C ASN A 528 29.83 19.18 -17.34
N ASN A 529 29.16 18.15 -16.77
CA ASN A 529 29.62 16.75 -16.81
C ASN A 529 29.78 16.14 -18.22
N ILE A 530 29.22 16.77 -19.25
CA ILE A 530 29.31 16.32 -20.65
C ILE A 530 30.37 17.12 -21.40
N HIS A 531 30.40 18.45 -21.21
CA HIS A 531 31.33 19.37 -21.87
C HIS A 531 32.80 18.98 -21.63
N VAL A 532 33.12 18.38 -20.49
CA VAL A 532 34.47 17.85 -20.20
C VAL A 532 34.95 16.82 -21.23
N PHE A 533 34.05 16.18 -21.98
CA PHE A 533 34.36 15.24 -23.06
C PHE A 533 34.12 15.81 -24.46
N THR A 534 33.35 16.90 -24.59
CA THR A 534 32.96 17.49 -25.89
C THR A 534 33.61 18.84 -26.18
N CYS A 535 34.43 19.36 -25.26
CA CYS A 535 35.12 20.63 -25.37
C CYS A 535 36.04 20.69 -26.61
N SER A 536 35.73 21.59 -27.55
CA SER A 536 36.44 21.75 -28.83
C SER A 536 37.94 22.03 -28.68
N SER A 537 38.37 22.66 -27.58
CA SER A 537 39.79 22.95 -27.32
C SER A 537 40.66 21.70 -27.06
N GLN A 538 40.09 20.49 -27.09
CA GLN A 538 40.82 19.25 -26.81
C GLN A 538 41.50 18.66 -28.05
N THR A 539 40.94 18.88 -29.24
CA THR A 539 41.36 18.25 -30.50
C THR A 539 41.07 19.17 -31.67
N ASP A 540 41.85 19.06 -32.76
CA ASP A 540 41.60 19.80 -34.01
C ASP A 540 40.31 19.35 -34.73
N ILE A 541 39.78 18.18 -34.34
CA ILE A 541 38.53 17.58 -34.81
C ILE A 541 37.46 17.73 -33.72
N ASN A 542 36.17 17.76 -34.06
CA ASN A 542 35.08 17.78 -33.07
C ASN A 542 35.16 16.52 -32.15
N PRO A 543 35.43 16.67 -30.83
CA PRO A 543 35.63 15.53 -29.91
C PRO A 543 34.42 14.60 -29.83
N LEU A 544 33.21 15.11 -30.06
CA LEU A 544 32.00 14.31 -30.06
C LEU A 544 32.00 13.28 -31.21
N ILE A 545 32.56 13.63 -32.37
CA ILE A 545 32.67 12.71 -33.53
C ILE A 545 33.63 11.57 -33.21
N GLU A 546 34.74 11.87 -32.53
CA GLU A 546 35.71 10.87 -32.10
C GLU A 546 35.08 9.91 -31.08
N LEU A 547 34.36 10.42 -30.09
CA LEU A 547 33.66 9.61 -29.09
C LEU A 547 32.61 8.69 -29.71
N LYS A 548 31.81 9.21 -30.66
CA LYS A 548 30.82 8.42 -31.41
C LYS A 548 31.51 7.27 -32.17
N SER A 549 32.57 7.59 -32.90
CA SER A 549 33.36 6.60 -33.65
C SER A 549 33.96 5.54 -32.73
N LYS A 550 34.54 5.96 -31.60
CA LYS A 550 35.15 5.05 -30.63
C LYS A 550 34.12 4.12 -29.99
N PHE A 551 32.95 4.62 -29.66
CA PHE A 551 31.86 3.82 -29.09
C PHE A 551 31.42 2.70 -30.06
N ILE A 552 31.18 3.06 -31.32
CA ILE A 552 30.80 2.09 -32.36
C ILE A 552 31.90 1.03 -32.55
N GLN A 553 33.16 1.46 -32.68
CA GLN A 553 34.31 0.55 -32.82
C GLN A 553 34.39 -0.46 -31.66
N ILE A 554 34.19 -0.01 -30.43
CA ILE A 554 34.22 -0.89 -29.24
C ILE A 554 33.13 -1.95 -29.33
N ILE A 555 31.89 -1.58 -29.67
CA ILE A 555 30.77 -2.53 -29.77
C ILE A 555 31.04 -3.57 -30.86
N ILE A 556 31.46 -3.11 -32.05
CA ILE A 556 31.79 -4.00 -33.17
C ILE A 556 32.88 -4.99 -32.76
N HIS A 557 33.95 -4.51 -32.11
CA HIS A 557 35.04 -5.36 -31.65
C HIS A 557 34.57 -6.41 -30.64
N GLU A 558 33.71 -6.04 -29.66
CA GLU A 558 33.18 -7.02 -28.71
C GLU A 558 32.21 -8.01 -29.34
N MET A 559 31.41 -7.59 -30.33
CA MET A 559 30.55 -8.49 -31.09
C MET A 559 31.37 -9.49 -31.92
N ALA A 560 32.39 -9.01 -32.62
CA ALA A 560 33.29 -9.83 -33.43
C ALA A 560 34.01 -10.90 -32.58
N ASN A 561 34.48 -10.51 -31.39
CA ASN A 561 35.15 -11.43 -30.46
C ASN A 561 34.27 -12.60 -30.00
N ILE A 562 32.95 -12.39 -29.91
CA ILE A 562 32.03 -13.46 -29.51
C ILE A 562 31.63 -14.31 -30.72
N LEU A 563 31.30 -13.67 -31.85
CA LEU A 563 30.82 -14.38 -33.02
C LEU A 563 31.88 -15.22 -33.73
N GLN A 564 33.16 -14.86 -33.61
CA GLN A 564 34.28 -15.56 -34.27
C GLN A 564 34.08 -15.76 -35.79
N GLN A 565 33.21 -14.95 -36.43
CA GLN A 565 32.81 -15.02 -37.84
C GLN A 565 32.89 -13.63 -38.48
N GLU A 566 32.91 -13.57 -39.82
CA GLU A 566 32.88 -12.34 -40.60
C GLU A 566 31.55 -11.60 -40.44
N LEU A 567 31.55 -10.58 -39.58
CA LEU A 567 30.46 -9.62 -39.48
C LEU A 567 30.45 -8.71 -40.71
N ASN A 568 29.26 -8.46 -41.27
CA ASN A 568 29.09 -7.36 -42.22
C ASN A 568 29.24 -6.02 -41.48
N LEU A 569 30.48 -5.51 -41.46
CA LEU A 569 30.88 -4.33 -40.71
C LEU A 569 30.09 -3.08 -41.13
N ASP A 570 29.84 -2.90 -42.43
CA ASP A 570 29.14 -1.72 -42.95
C ASP A 570 27.67 -1.70 -42.57
N SER A 571 26.99 -2.85 -42.64
CA SER A 571 25.60 -2.99 -42.20
C SER A 571 25.48 -2.77 -40.69
N LEU A 572 26.40 -3.33 -39.91
CA LEU A 572 26.40 -3.18 -38.45
C LEU A 572 26.70 -1.74 -38.02
N LYS A 573 27.68 -1.10 -38.67
CA LYS A 573 28.03 0.30 -38.42
C LYS A 573 26.83 1.21 -38.67
N LYS A 574 26.13 1.06 -39.80
CA LYS A 574 24.89 1.82 -40.10
C LYS A 574 23.80 1.61 -39.05
N LYS A 575 23.62 0.38 -38.54
CA LYS A 575 22.65 0.11 -37.46
C LYS A 575 23.05 0.75 -36.13
N LEU A 576 24.34 0.84 -35.84
CA LEU A 576 24.86 1.46 -34.62
C LEU A 576 24.91 2.99 -34.71
N GLU A 577 25.03 3.55 -35.91
CA GLU A 577 25.03 4.99 -36.15
C GLU A 577 23.77 5.66 -35.61
N ILE A 578 22.63 4.97 -35.55
CA ILE A 578 21.36 5.46 -34.95
C ILE A 578 21.55 5.90 -33.48
N TYR A 579 22.39 5.22 -32.71
CA TYR A 579 22.65 5.60 -31.30
C TYR A 579 23.59 6.80 -31.17
N THR A 580 24.17 7.21 -32.28
CA THR A 580 25.12 8.32 -32.38
C THR A 580 24.60 9.46 -33.26
N SER A 581 23.51 9.26 -34.01
CA SER A 581 23.02 10.22 -35.02
C SER A 581 22.25 11.38 -34.41
N ASP A 582 21.73 11.25 -33.19
CA ASP A 582 20.81 12.26 -32.64
C ASP A 582 21.47 13.41 -31.86
N PHE A 583 20.92 14.60 -32.18
CA PHE A 583 21.07 15.97 -31.67
C PHE A 583 22.36 16.74 -32.00
N GLU A 584 22.32 17.40 -33.16
CA GLU A 584 23.09 18.60 -33.46
C GLU A 584 22.95 19.64 -32.32
N LEU A 585 24.04 19.83 -31.58
CA LEU A 585 24.63 21.07 -31.04
C LEU A 585 23.79 22.25 -30.49
N ARG A 586 22.46 22.30 -30.56
CA ARG A 586 21.71 23.50 -30.15
C ARG A 586 21.23 23.49 -28.69
N ASN A 587 21.28 22.36 -27.97
CA ASN A 587 20.79 22.27 -26.59
C ASN A 587 21.66 21.33 -25.72
N GLN A 588 22.98 21.47 -25.73
CA GLN A 588 23.87 20.71 -24.83
C GLN A 588 23.58 20.92 -23.34
N HIS A 589 22.79 21.95 -22.99
CA HIS A 589 22.40 22.29 -21.63
C HIS A 589 21.16 21.55 -21.12
N LEU A 590 20.40 20.88 -21.99
CA LEU A 590 19.09 20.32 -21.63
C LEU A 590 19.05 18.85 -22.04
N MET A 591 19.33 17.94 -21.10
CA MET A 591 19.07 16.49 -21.25
C MET A 591 17.55 16.16 -21.33
N GLU A 592 16.74 17.11 -21.82
CA GLU A 592 15.28 17.19 -21.78
C GLU A 592 14.60 16.45 -22.94
N PHE A 593 15.30 15.53 -23.59
CA PHE A 593 14.72 14.72 -24.66
C PHE A 593 13.98 13.51 -24.09
N ASP A 594 12.77 13.27 -24.62
CA ASP A 594 11.97 12.07 -24.32
C ASP A 594 12.65 10.77 -24.81
N GLN A 595 13.60 10.88 -25.74
CA GLN A 595 14.40 9.79 -26.27
C GLN A 595 15.79 9.73 -25.61
N ILE A 596 16.39 8.55 -25.66
CA ILE A 596 17.77 8.34 -25.16
C ILE A 596 18.73 8.80 -26.26
N CYS A 597 19.59 9.77 -25.96
CA CYS A 597 20.60 10.26 -26.89
C CYS A 597 22.00 9.75 -26.52
N PHE A 598 22.99 10.05 -27.36
CA PHE A 598 24.37 9.64 -27.12
C PHE A 598 24.95 10.22 -25.81
N LEU A 599 24.50 11.41 -25.40
CA LEU A 599 24.93 12.02 -24.13
C LEU A 599 24.50 11.20 -22.90
N ASP A 600 23.32 10.56 -22.97
CA ASP A 600 22.88 9.64 -21.91
C ASP A 600 23.76 8.38 -21.86
N ILE A 601 24.23 7.91 -23.02
CA ILE A 601 25.17 6.77 -23.12
C ILE A 601 26.53 7.13 -22.53
N ILE A 602 27.02 8.35 -22.78
CA ILE A 602 28.23 8.90 -22.12
C ILE A 602 28.05 8.90 -20.60
N ALA A 603 26.89 9.34 -20.10
CA ALA A 603 26.58 9.30 -18.67
C ALA A 603 26.50 7.87 -18.08
N GLY A 604 26.42 6.85 -18.94
CA GLY A 604 26.47 5.44 -18.57
C GLY A 604 25.13 4.69 -18.69
N ILE A 605 24.11 5.32 -19.29
CA ILE A 605 22.80 4.72 -19.55
C ILE A 605 22.90 3.70 -20.70
N VAL A 606 22.20 2.57 -20.56
CA VAL A 606 22.10 1.53 -21.59
C VAL A 606 20.67 1.52 -22.17
N PRO A 607 20.48 1.79 -23.47
CA PRO A 607 19.17 1.69 -24.12
C PRO A 607 18.68 0.23 -24.23
N ASN A 608 17.37 0.01 -24.07
CA ASN A 608 16.73 -1.29 -24.35
C ASN A 608 16.91 -1.69 -25.82
N SER A 609 16.76 -0.75 -26.75
CA SER A 609 16.95 -0.98 -28.18
C SER A 609 18.34 -1.50 -28.51
N LEU A 610 19.39 -1.04 -27.81
CA LEU A 610 20.75 -1.51 -28.01
C LEU A 610 20.93 -2.96 -27.56
N VAL A 611 20.30 -3.35 -26.44
CA VAL A 611 20.31 -4.74 -25.95
C VAL A 611 19.53 -5.66 -26.90
N THR A 612 18.39 -5.20 -27.41
CA THR A 612 17.59 -5.92 -28.42
C THR A 612 18.38 -6.10 -29.71
N LEU A 613 18.98 -5.04 -30.25
CA LEU A 613 19.82 -5.12 -31.44
C LEU A 613 20.97 -6.13 -31.26
N SER A 614 21.65 -6.08 -30.11
CA SER A 614 22.73 -7.03 -29.82
C SER A 614 22.22 -8.47 -29.69
N LYS A 615 20.99 -8.67 -29.19
CA LYS A 615 20.35 -9.99 -29.10
C LYS A 615 19.98 -10.50 -30.50
N ASP A 616 19.44 -9.65 -31.35
CA ASP A 616 19.04 -10.02 -32.71
C ASP A 616 20.24 -10.44 -33.56
N ILE A 617 21.40 -9.82 -33.32
CA ILE A 617 22.66 -10.18 -33.99
C ILE A 617 23.27 -11.46 -33.44
N LEU A 618 23.28 -11.65 -32.11
CA LEU A 618 23.96 -12.77 -31.46
C LEU A 618 23.08 -14.02 -31.26
N GLY A 619 21.77 -13.89 -31.48
CA GLY A 619 20.78 -14.97 -31.33
C GLY A 619 20.45 -15.35 -29.88
N ASN A 620 21.16 -14.84 -28.87
CA ASN A 620 20.91 -15.19 -27.47
C ASN A 620 21.09 -14.02 -26.47
N ASN A 621 20.39 -14.11 -25.34
CA ASN A 621 20.39 -13.07 -24.29
C ASN A 621 21.71 -13.02 -23.49
N LYS A 622 22.38 -14.16 -23.30
CA LYS A 622 23.58 -14.24 -22.44
C LYS A 622 24.74 -13.48 -23.08
N ASP A 623 24.97 -13.71 -24.36
CA ASP A 623 26.03 -13.09 -25.13
C ASP A 623 25.73 -11.63 -25.42
N SER A 624 24.46 -11.28 -25.71
CA SER A 624 24.03 -9.88 -25.80
C SER A 624 24.36 -9.11 -24.52
N HIS A 625 23.97 -9.63 -23.36
CA HIS A 625 24.32 -9.00 -22.08
C HIS A 625 25.83 -8.90 -21.89
N LEU A 626 26.60 -9.93 -22.27
CA LEU A 626 28.05 -9.94 -22.13
C LEU A 626 28.74 -8.88 -23.02
N VAL A 627 28.37 -8.79 -24.31
CA VAL A 627 28.88 -7.77 -25.25
C VAL A 627 28.62 -6.37 -24.70
N ILE A 628 27.39 -6.09 -24.28
CA ILE A 628 27.02 -4.77 -23.77
C ILE A 628 27.82 -4.43 -22.50
N LEU A 629 27.95 -5.37 -21.56
CA LEU A 629 28.75 -5.15 -20.35
C LEU A 629 30.22 -4.84 -20.66
N ARG A 630 30.84 -5.62 -21.54
CA ARG A 630 32.25 -5.43 -21.93
C ARG A 630 32.45 -4.13 -22.70
N SER A 631 31.56 -3.84 -23.64
CA SER A 631 31.60 -2.62 -24.45
C SER A 631 31.48 -1.37 -23.59
N MET A 632 30.46 -1.32 -22.73
CA MET A 632 30.27 -0.18 -21.82
C MET A 632 31.41 -0.04 -20.82
N ARG A 633 32.01 -1.14 -20.35
CA ARG A 633 33.19 -1.09 -19.49
C ARG A 633 34.40 -0.50 -20.22
N LYS A 634 34.70 -0.95 -21.45
CA LYS A 634 35.79 -0.42 -22.27
C LYS A 634 35.58 1.07 -22.59
N PHE A 635 34.36 1.45 -22.93
CA PHE A 635 34.02 2.85 -23.20
C PHE A 635 34.18 3.73 -21.94
N LYS A 636 33.75 3.26 -20.76
CA LYS A 636 33.98 3.97 -19.50
C LYS A 636 35.45 4.13 -19.13
N ILE A 637 36.29 3.14 -19.40
CA ILE A 637 37.74 3.24 -19.20
C ILE A 637 38.32 4.34 -20.10
N HIS A 638 37.87 4.41 -21.36
CA HIS A 638 38.27 5.48 -22.27
C HIS A 638 37.83 6.87 -21.75
N LEU A 639 36.57 7.03 -21.34
CA LEU A 639 36.07 8.28 -20.73
C LEU A 639 36.84 8.64 -19.44
N PHE A 640 37.19 7.66 -18.60
CA PHE A 640 37.95 7.90 -17.39
C PHE A 640 39.36 8.45 -17.68
N ASN A 641 40.00 7.97 -18.75
CA ASN A 641 41.31 8.49 -19.17
C ASN A 641 41.21 9.93 -19.69
N LEU A 642 40.17 10.26 -20.47
CA LEU A 642 39.90 11.64 -20.90
C LEU A 642 39.65 12.55 -19.70
N TRP A 643 38.86 12.08 -18.73
CA TRP A 643 38.60 12.80 -17.48
C TRP A 643 39.89 13.03 -16.67
N LYS A 644 40.77 12.03 -16.58
CA LYS A 644 42.07 12.17 -15.91
C LYS A 644 42.93 13.23 -16.58
N TYR A 645 43.05 13.18 -17.91
CA TYR A 645 43.77 14.20 -18.68
C TYR A 645 43.20 15.60 -18.46
N ARG A 646 41.86 15.72 -18.43
CA ARG A 646 41.17 16.99 -18.13
C ARG A 646 41.50 17.49 -16.73
N CYS A 647 41.51 16.62 -15.72
CA CYS A 647 41.89 16.98 -14.34
C CYS A 647 43.31 17.54 -14.29
N ASP A 648 44.26 16.90 -14.98
CA ASP A 648 45.66 17.35 -15.00
C ASP A 648 45.78 18.77 -15.60
N LYS A 649 45.01 19.06 -16.65
CA LYS A 649 44.93 20.40 -17.25
C LYS A 649 44.28 21.42 -16.32
N VAL A 650 43.20 21.05 -15.61
CA VAL A 650 42.54 21.93 -14.65
C VAL A 650 43.47 22.26 -13.48
N ILE A 651 44.28 21.30 -13.01
CA ILE A 651 45.28 21.57 -11.95
C ILE A 651 46.30 22.63 -12.40
N ILE A 652 46.72 22.61 -13.66
CA ILE A 652 47.63 23.63 -14.22
C ILE A 652 46.92 24.99 -14.27
N TRP A 653 45.68 25.03 -14.72
CA TRP A 653 44.87 26.26 -14.74
C TRP A 653 44.63 26.81 -13.32
N GLU A 654 44.30 25.98 -12.34
CA GLU A 654 44.12 26.42 -10.95
C GLU A 654 45.39 27.05 -10.38
N LYS A 655 46.56 26.52 -10.73
CA LYS A 655 47.84 27.13 -10.37
C LYS A 655 48.02 28.51 -11.01
N SER A 656 47.60 28.71 -12.26
CA SER A 656 47.66 30.02 -12.92
C SER A 656 46.68 31.04 -12.31
N GLN A 657 45.57 30.57 -11.75
CA GLN A 657 44.62 31.40 -10.99
C GLN A 657 45.00 31.57 -9.51
N ASN A 658 46.20 31.17 -9.09
CA ASN A 658 46.66 31.20 -7.69
C ASN A 658 45.81 30.39 -6.70
N ILE A 659 45.02 29.41 -7.17
CA ILE A 659 44.21 28.53 -6.33
C ILE A 659 45.11 27.42 -5.77
N LYS A 660 45.36 27.43 -4.45
CA LYS A 660 46.20 26.43 -3.78
C LYS A 660 45.34 25.34 -3.13
N THR A 661 45.94 24.18 -2.88
CA THR A 661 45.27 23.03 -2.23
C THR A 661 44.69 23.39 -0.85
N LYS A 662 45.31 24.33 -0.13
CA LYS A 662 44.81 24.83 1.16
C LYS A 662 43.49 25.58 1.00
N ASP A 663 43.33 26.39 -0.05
CA ASP A 663 42.15 27.23 -0.28
C ASP A 663 40.90 26.36 -0.53
N LYS A 664 41.10 25.24 -1.22
CA LYS A 664 40.08 24.19 -1.44
C LYS A 664 39.63 23.49 -0.15
N LYS A 665 40.44 23.51 0.91
CA LYS A 665 40.09 22.95 2.22
C LYS A 665 39.38 23.98 3.11
N VAL A 666 39.68 25.27 2.95
CA VAL A 666 39.11 26.38 3.75
C VAL A 666 37.64 26.65 3.41
N GLY A 667 37.24 26.46 2.15
CA GLY A 667 35.84 26.57 1.70
C GLY A 667 34.87 25.54 2.30
N ARG A 668 35.35 24.57 3.09
CA ARG A 668 34.51 23.65 3.88
C ARG A 668 34.21 24.19 5.28
N ARG A 669 34.17 25.50 5.51
CA ARG A 669 33.47 26.03 6.68
C ARG A 669 32.01 25.66 6.51
N ARG A 670 31.58 24.60 7.19
CA ARG A 670 30.17 24.39 7.53
C ARG A 670 29.67 25.75 8.02
N PHE A 671 28.59 26.26 7.44
CA PHE A 671 27.81 27.30 8.09
C PHE A 671 27.66 26.87 9.56
N PRO A 672 28.08 27.70 10.54
CA PRO A 672 27.90 27.34 11.94
C PRO A 672 26.40 27.22 12.14
N ILE A 673 25.93 25.99 12.36
CA ILE A 673 24.76 25.84 13.22
C ILE A 673 25.25 26.38 14.55
N LEU A 674 24.68 27.50 14.99
CA LEU A 674 24.95 28.09 16.28
C LEU A 674 24.45 27.11 17.35
N SER A 675 25.24 26.09 17.65
CA SER A 675 25.07 25.25 18.83
C SER A 675 26.20 25.61 19.78
N THR A 676 25.95 26.60 20.62
CA THR A 676 26.69 26.76 21.87
C THR A 676 26.39 25.56 22.76
N VAL A 677 27.23 24.52 22.70
CA VAL A 677 27.57 23.71 23.86
C VAL A 677 29.03 23.29 23.70
N SER A 678 29.79 23.55 24.76
CA SER A 678 31.21 23.34 24.95
C SER A 678 31.69 21.91 24.70
N HIS A 679 32.96 21.83 24.33
CA HIS A 679 33.78 20.62 24.22
C HIS A 679 33.59 19.61 25.36
N ASP A 680 33.52 18.33 25.00
CA ASP A 680 34.57 17.41 25.41
C ASP A 680 34.76 16.27 24.39
N THR A 681 36.02 15.95 24.15
CA THR A 681 36.52 14.98 23.18
C THR A 681 36.53 13.57 23.75
N THR A 682 35.95 12.59 23.03
CA THR A 682 36.49 11.23 22.95
C THR A 682 35.95 10.52 21.71
N GLU A 683 36.83 9.85 20.98
CA GLU A 683 36.51 9.04 19.80
C GLU A 683 35.51 7.91 20.15
N LEU A 684 34.41 7.79 19.40
CA LEU A 684 33.71 6.51 19.24
C LEU A 684 33.14 6.39 17.82
N ARG A 685 33.59 5.37 17.09
CA ARG A 685 32.89 4.86 15.91
C ARG A 685 31.77 3.93 16.39
N VAL A 686 30.75 3.80 15.54
CA VAL A 686 29.71 2.76 15.50
C VAL A 686 28.42 3.10 16.26
N TYR A 687 27.32 3.12 15.50
CA TYR A 687 25.90 3.29 15.91
C TYR A 687 25.58 4.52 16.76
N ASP A 688 24.92 5.51 16.16
CA ASP A 688 24.08 6.41 16.96
C ASP A 688 22.61 6.12 16.65
N ASP A 689 22.00 5.62 17.71
CA ASP A 689 20.58 5.39 17.91
C ASP A 689 19.77 6.69 17.92
N LEU A 690 18.48 6.48 17.81
CA LEU A 690 17.41 7.44 17.94
C LEU A 690 17.35 8.01 19.36
N ASP A 691 17.56 9.32 19.52
CA ASP A 691 16.98 10.07 20.64
C ASP A 691 15.64 10.68 20.19
N ILE A 692 14.56 9.94 20.45
CA ILE A 692 13.17 10.41 20.35
C ILE A 692 12.75 10.88 21.74
N GLU A 693 13.25 12.01 22.24
CA GLU A 693 12.61 12.65 23.40
C GLU A 693 12.79 14.17 23.55
N GLN A 694 13.61 14.85 22.74
CA GLN A 694 13.78 16.32 22.84
C GLN A 694 12.94 17.17 21.87
N TYR A 695 12.10 16.59 21.01
CA TYR A 695 11.37 17.35 19.96
C TYR A 695 9.90 17.65 20.27
N LYS A 696 9.57 18.05 21.51
CA LYS A 696 8.20 18.48 21.88
C LYS A 696 8.05 19.92 22.39
N GLY A 697 9.10 20.75 22.31
CA GLY A 697 9.09 22.07 22.96
C GLY A 697 9.60 23.24 22.14
N ILE A 698 9.47 23.26 20.81
CA ILE A 698 9.76 24.45 19.99
C ILE A 698 8.74 24.54 18.84
N GLU A 699 7.48 24.81 19.17
CA GLU A 699 6.58 25.52 18.26
C GLU A 699 6.78 27.02 18.52
N THR A 700 6.83 27.83 17.46
CA THR A 700 6.99 29.31 17.43
C THR A 700 8.42 29.87 17.47
N SER A 701 9.12 29.79 16.33
CA SER A 701 9.95 30.85 15.72
C SER A 701 11.02 30.26 14.79
N TYR A 702 10.58 29.67 13.67
CA TYR A 702 11.51 29.38 12.57
C TYR A 702 11.36 30.43 11.48
N ILE A 703 12.42 31.24 11.35
CA ILE A 703 12.70 32.05 10.17
C ILE A 703 12.65 31.11 8.96
N GLN A 704 11.74 31.42 8.04
CA GLN A 704 11.58 30.77 6.76
C GLN A 704 12.87 30.91 5.93
N ASN A 705 13.74 29.91 5.94
CA ASN A 705 14.65 29.72 4.81
C ASN A 705 13.88 29.04 3.68
N ASN A 706 13.04 29.84 3.01
CA ASN A 706 12.46 29.50 1.73
C ASN A 706 13.60 29.53 0.70
N ASN A 707 14.04 28.35 0.23
CA ASN A 707 14.80 28.28 -1.02
C ASN A 707 13.83 28.61 -2.16
N ILE A 708 13.75 29.90 -2.48
CA ILE A 708 13.00 30.43 -3.61
C ILE A 708 13.80 30.15 -4.89
N ASP A 709 13.14 29.54 -5.86
CA ASP A 709 13.62 29.45 -7.24
C ASP A 709 13.39 30.82 -7.90
N TYR A 710 14.47 31.49 -8.33
CA TYR A 710 14.41 32.86 -8.89
C TYR A 710 13.68 32.93 -10.25
N VAL A 711 13.17 31.81 -10.77
CA VAL A 711 12.46 31.76 -12.05
C VAL A 711 10.98 31.36 -11.90
N SER A 712 10.57 30.65 -10.83
CA SER A 712 9.20 30.11 -10.71
C SER A 712 8.40 30.56 -9.50
N GLY A 713 9.01 31.17 -8.47
CA GLY A 713 8.27 31.72 -7.32
C GLY A 713 7.58 30.69 -6.40
N ASP A 714 7.60 29.40 -6.73
CA ASP A 714 6.92 28.36 -5.94
C ASP A 714 7.83 27.76 -4.85
N THR A 715 7.31 27.71 -3.62
CA THR A 715 7.95 27.04 -2.49
C THR A 715 7.91 25.52 -2.68
N ARG A 716 9.06 24.83 -2.81
CA ARG A 716 9.13 23.36 -2.88
C ARG A 716 9.61 22.68 -1.61
N ASN A 717 8.96 21.53 -1.38
CA ASN A 717 9.08 20.51 -0.33
C ASN A 717 10.47 20.31 0.30
N SER A 718 10.51 20.51 1.62
CA SER A 718 11.64 20.19 2.49
C SER A 718 12.00 18.70 2.50
N PHE A 719 13.22 18.37 2.96
CA PHE A 719 13.68 17.01 3.27
C PHE A 719 12.67 16.24 4.14
N HIS A 720 12.04 16.93 5.08
CA HIS A 720 11.02 16.38 5.96
C HIS A 720 9.80 15.89 5.15
N THR A 721 9.29 16.72 4.24
CA THR A 721 8.13 16.39 3.40
C THR A 721 8.40 15.17 2.50
N ALA A 722 9.61 15.05 1.94
CA ALA A 722 10.00 13.88 1.15
C ALA A 722 10.07 12.59 1.98
N VAL A 723 10.59 12.66 3.21
CA VAL A 723 10.67 11.52 4.14
C VAL A 723 9.27 11.10 4.60
N VAL A 724 8.38 12.05 4.89
CA VAL A 724 7.00 11.77 5.29
C VAL A 724 6.24 11.04 4.17
N HIS A 725 6.31 11.54 2.93
CA HIS A 725 5.66 10.87 1.80
C HIS A 725 6.29 9.52 1.47
N ALA A 726 7.62 9.36 1.61
CA ALA A 726 8.26 8.07 1.43
C ALA A 726 7.79 7.05 2.48
N LYS A 727 7.67 7.46 3.75
CA LYS A 727 7.12 6.62 4.83
C LYS A 727 5.66 6.23 4.56
N GLN A 728 4.82 7.15 4.12
CA GLN A 728 3.41 6.89 3.78
C GLN A 728 3.26 5.96 2.57
N TRP A 729 4.01 6.22 1.50
CA TRP A 729 3.99 5.39 0.30
C TRP A 729 4.48 3.96 0.58
N LEU A 730 5.52 3.85 1.41
CA LEU A 730 6.08 2.59 1.80
C LEU A 730 5.18 1.83 2.76
N TYR A 731 4.50 2.53 3.67
CA TYR A 731 3.43 1.95 4.49
C TYR A 731 2.36 1.31 3.59
N ALA A 732 1.86 2.04 2.58
CA ALA A 732 0.92 1.49 1.60
C ALA A 732 1.52 0.30 0.81
N LYS A 733 2.79 0.38 0.40
CA LYS A 733 3.42 -0.70 -0.37
C LYS A 733 3.70 -1.97 0.45
N PHE A 734 4.11 -1.84 1.71
CA PHE A 734 4.32 -3.00 2.58
C PHE A 734 3.02 -3.72 2.87
N LEU A 735 1.94 -2.97 3.09
CA LEU A 735 0.62 -3.54 3.36
C LEU A 735 0.01 -4.16 2.11
N ASN A 736 0.21 -3.56 0.95
CA ASN A 736 -0.47 -3.96 -0.26
C ASN A 736 0.42 -4.72 -1.26
N GLY A 737 1.69 -4.98 -0.93
CA GLY A 737 2.65 -5.77 -1.72
C GLY A 737 2.89 -5.33 -3.16
N VAL A 738 2.69 -4.04 -3.47
CA VAL A 738 2.72 -3.49 -4.83
C VAL A 738 3.98 -3.92 -5.61
N SER A 739 3.77 -4.66 -6.69
CA SER A 739 4.78 -4.99 -7.69
C SER A 739 5.07 -3.78 -8.60
N LYS A 740 6.34 -3.58 -8.98
CA LYS A 740 6.74 -2.47 -9.87
C LYS A 740 6.18 -2.69 -11.28
N LYS A 741 5.03 -2.09 -11.58
CA LYS A 741 4.74 -1.46 -12.89
C LYS A 741 4.00 -0.14 -12.67
N GLY A 742 4.71 0.98 -12.85
CA GLY A 742 4.09 2.28 -13.10
C GLY A 742 3.88 3.20 -11.89
N THR A 743 4.95 3.69 -11.25
CA THR A 743 4.84 4.94 -10.47
C THR A 743 5.07 6.14 -11.37
N SER A 744 4.05 6.52 -12.15
CA SER A 744 4.02 7.81 -12.86
C SER A 744 2.74 8.62 -12.65
N ARG A 745 1.85 8.20 -11.75
CA ARG A 745 0.59 8.92 -11.52
C ARG A 745 0.63 9.98 -10.42
N PHE A 746 1.73 10.12 -9.68
CA PHE A 746 1.86 11.11 -8.58
C PHE A 746 2.40 12.49 -8.99
N TYR A 747 2.61 12.76 -10.29
CA TYR A 747 2.94 14.10 -10.82
C TYR A 747 1.93 14.58 -11.86
N LYS A 748 0.65 14.23 -11.69
CA LYS A 748 -0.46 14.95 -12.32
C LYS A 748 -1.24 15.67 -11.24
N THR A 749 -0.81 16.87 -10.88
CA THR A 749 -1.70 17.96 -10.44
C THR A 749 -0.87 19.23 -10.39
N ASN A 750 -1.29 20.14 -11.27
CA ASN A 750 -0.88 21.53 -11.52
C ASN A 750 0.59 21.76 -11.85
#